data_AF-S8DSF3-F1
#
_entry.id   AF-S8DSF3-F1
#
_cell.length_a   1.000
_cell.length_b   1.000
_cell.length_c   1.000
_cell.angle_alpha   90.00
_cell.angle_beta   90.00
_cell.angle_gamma   90.00
#
_symmetry.space_group_name_H-M   'P 1'
#
loop_
_entity.id
_entity.type
_entity.pdbx_description
1 polymer ?
#
loop_
_entity_poly.entity_id
_entity_poly.type
_entity_poly.pdbx_seq_one_letter_code
_entity_poly.pdbx_strand_id
1 'polypeptide(L)'
;QDAPTPTSTGSDHTISSSGSSSGVEIPWQPSVHDGSQRSEWEWLKNSILGTRTDDSESTAREKFFRQNSEDASDIMVDKLKSEVASLSRQSELSEMELQSLRKQVAKESRRGQDLVKELVSLKDERDAFRYECGKKLNEGGDYKAAVDELRQELYHEKELNSNLRIQLQKTQESNSELILAVKDLDDVLEQKDQEISNLKTGGSLDKTMRRSDNDCGERIKDAHLLEQKILDLQIELEMSKREKDEVEMQMEHLALEYEIMKQENHDMVNKLHQSQLHEQLKIQYECSPSYASTTHELESQIEKLEERVEAQSNEAEIASGRIKELEAHVRILEDEINKQVDVFEAGMEDLMRCKAEQEQRAVEAEEALKKTRWNNANTAERLQEEFRRLSVQMASSFEANERVVAKALTEANELRFQKTHLEEMIRKASEENQSIRNEYEIRLEEVVNQVRLLIDETGKLQSDIENRELLLQHQKKEAEETRCLLSDEILKLKRENATHLTEITSLIEEMKTKDSLMEQMRSQMKDLENNFLLAKANAESSETELSKLTSLIEEKEMVVMNLRKELDSFQSQHEELKLSLYEDGVQQEILKKQTSQLKAELKKKEDMLINMEKKTTKAGTIKATSKSSKPISRGSKEVVMNLKEKIKFLEDDNKLKESALETSSKAFLMKEKDLVSKIKELEERVD
;
A
#
# COMPACT_ATOMS: atom_id res chain seq x y z
N GLN A 1 -28.06 9.62 -17.99
CA GLN A 1 -27.75 9.63 -19.42
C GLN A 1 -26.26 9.91 -19.54
N ASP A 2 -25.39 8.92 -19.74
CA ASP A 2 -25.65 7.49 -19.97
C ASP A 2 -24.64 6.61 -19.19
N ALA A 3 -24.92 5.30 -19.13
CA ALA A 3 -24.03 4.30 -18.51
C ALA A 3 -23.09 3.68 -19.57
N PRO A 4 -22.06 2.93 -19.15
CA PRO A 4 -22.30 1.48 -19.03
C PRO A 4 -21.67 0.81 -17.78
N THR A 5 -22.16 -0.38 -17.47
CA THR A 5 -21.65 -1.27 -16.40
C THR A 5 -20.63 -2.29 -16.92
N PRO A 6 -19.75 -2.84 -16.06
CA PRO A 6 -18.72 -3.81 -16.46
C PRO A 6 -19.24 -5.25 -16.50
N THR A 7 -18.52 -6.14 -17.19
CA THR A 7 -18.55 -7.59 -16.94
C THR A 7 -17.13 -8.17 -16.98
N SER A 8 -16.93 -9.22 -16.17
CA SER A 8 -15.71 -10.03 -16.14
C SER A 8 -16.10 -11.48 -16.39
N THR A 9 -15.32 -12.20 -17.19
CA THR A 9 -15.37 -13.67 -17.24
C THR A 9 -14.01 -14.19 -17.67
N GLY A 10 -13.38 -15.00 -16.83
CA GLY A 10 -12.18 -15.76 -17.18
C GLY A 10 -12.51 -17.25 -17.28
N SER A 11 -11.68 -17.99 -18.01
CA SER A 11 -11.72 -19.45 -18.04
C SER A 11 -10.34 -20.00 -18.40
N ASP A 12 -9.73 -20.76 -17.49
CA ASP A 12 -8.46 -21.44 -17.73
C ASP A 12 -8.62 -22.60 -18.72
N HIS A 13 -7.65 -22.75 -19.64
CA HIS A 13 -7.38 -24.02 -20.29
C HIS A 13 -5.88 -24.33 -20.28
N THR A 14 -5.45 -25.00 -19.21
CA THR A 14 -4.14 -25.63 -19.09
C THR A 14 -4.12 -26.95 -19.84
N ILE A 15 -3.31 -27.05 -20.90
CA ILE A 15 -2.91 -28.33 -21.50
C ILE A 15 -1.40 -28.32 -21.69
N SER A 16 -0.72 -29.26 -21.03
CA SER A 16 0.73 -29.42 -21.13
C SER A 16 1.15 -30.07 -22.45
N SER A 17 2.35 -29.77 -22.92
CA SER A 17 3.07 -30.62 -23.87
C SER A 17 4.56 -30.58 -23.55
N SER A 18 5.05 -31.66 -22.95
CA SER A 18 6.47 -31.84 -22.65
C SER A 18 7.18 -32.42 -23.88
N GLY A 19 8.27 -31.80 -24.31
CA GLY A 19 9.10 -32.29 -25.42
C GLY A 19 10.54 -31.88 -25.19
N SER A 20 11.40 -32.84 -24.85
CA SER A 20 12.79 -32.57 -24.47
C SER A 20 13.65 -32.26 -25.69
N SER A 21 14.51 -31.25 -25.59
CA SER A 21 15.77 -31.23 -26.33
C SER A 21 16.86 -30.59 -25.50
N SER A 22 17.99 -31.28 -25.37
CA SER A 22 19.29 -30.64 -25.14
C SER A 22 19.58 -29.61 -26.26
N GLY A 23 20.37 -28.57 -26.04
CA GLY A 23 21.29 -28.35 -24.94
C GLY A 23 22.72 -28.18 -25.45
N VAL A 24 22.93 -27.18 -26.30
CA VAL A 24 24.24 -26.69 -26.73
C VAL A 24 24.18 -25.17 -26.78
N GLU A 25 24.52 -24.52 -25.67
CA GLU A 25 24.94 -23.11 -25.71
C GLU A 25 26.37 -23.05 -26.26
N ILE A 26 26.68 -22.03 -27.07
CA ILE A 26 28.04 -21.79 -27.56
C ILE A 26 28.50 -20.41 -27.03
N PRO A 27 29.24 -20.36 -25.90
CA PRO A 27 29.72 -19.10 -25.34
C PRO A 27 31.02 -18.67 -26.03
N TRP A 28 30.96 -17.59 -26.82
CA TRP A 28 32.16 -16.98 -27.39
C TRP A 28 32.77 -15.95 -26.43
N GLN A 29 33.57 -16.44 -25.48
CA GLN A 29 34.63 -15.65 -24.83
C GLN A 29 36.00 -16.15 -25.30
N PRO A 30 36.92 -15.27 -25.75
CA PRO A 30 38.30 -15.67 -26.04
C PRO A 30 39.06 -15.97 -24.75
N SER A 31 39.12 -17.25 -24.36
CA SER A 31 39.99 -17.70 -23.28
C SER A 31 41.43 -17.76 -23.74
N VAL A 32 42.36 -17.20 -22.95
CA VAL A 32 43.80 -17.17 -23.25
C VAL A 32 44.52 -18.24 -22.40
N HIS A 33 44.91 -19.32 -23.05
CA HIS A 33 46.02 -20.20 -22.67
C HIS A 33 46.77 -20.48 -23.98
N ASP A 34 48.01 -20.02 -24.17
CA ASP A 34 49.25 -20.42 -23.48
C ASP A 34 49.54 -21.92 -23.59
N GLY A 35 50.71 -22.23 -24.12
CA GLY A 35 51.10 -23.50 -24.73
C GLY A 35 52.51 -23.42 -25.31
N SER A 36 53.48 -23.20 -24.42
CA SER A 36 54.82 -22.69 -24.76
C SER A 36 55.70 -23.57 -25.66
N GLN A 37 56.14 -23.00 -26.79
CA GLN A 37 57.49 -23.15 -27.37
C GLN A 37 57.91 -21.75 -27.87
N ARG A 38 58.70 -20.94 -27.16
CA ARG A 38 60.11 -21.05 -26.73
C ARG A 38 61.10 -20.61 -27.83
N SER A 39 61.78 -19.48 -27.53
CA SER A 39 62.98 -18.89 -28.18
C SER A 39 62.80 -17.88 -29.33
N GLU A 40 63.73 -16.90 -29.33
CA GLU A 40 64.35 -16.26 -30.51
C GLU A 40 63.67 -15.07 -31.23
N TRP A 41 63.19 -14.05 -30.50
CA TRP A 41 62.93 -12.68 -31.06
C TRP A 41 63.26 -11.52 -30.10
N GLU A 42 64.47 -11.48 -29.51
CA GLU A 42 64.94 -10.38 -28.63
C GLU A 42 65.99 -9.44 -29.28
N TRP A 43 65.67 -8.87 -30.45
CA TRP A 43 66.45 -7.74 -31.01
C TRP A 43 65.50 -6.63 -31.51
N LEU A 44 66.00 -5.39 -31.52
CA LEU A 44 65.29 -4.15 -31.93
C LEU A 44 64.20 -3.60 -30.97
N LYS A 45 64.51 -3.49 -29.67
CA LYS A 45 63.83 -2.52 -28.78
C LYS A 45 64.82 -1.70 -27.93
N ASN A 46 65.66 -0.90 -28.59
CA ASN A 46 66.44 0.17 -27.94
C ASN A 46 66.81 1.28 -28.93
N SER A 47 65.95 2.30 -29.02
CA SER A 47 66.31 3.63 -29.55
C SER A 47 65.31 4.67 -29.03
N ILE A 48 65.41 5.01 -27.74
CA ILE A 48 64.71 6.16 -27.17
C ILE A 48 65.64 7.38 -27.26
N LEU A 49 65.11 8.44 -27.85
CA LEU A 49 65.73 9.72 -28.14
C LEU A 49 66.61 10.26 -26.99
N GLY A 50 67.93 10.13 -27.13
CA GLY A 50 68.92 10.64 -26.18
C GLY A 50 69.39 12.04 -26.54
N THR A 51 68.84 13.07 -25.89
CA THR A 51 69.26 14.47 -26.07
C THR A 51 70.60 14.76 -25.37
N ARG A 52 71.69 14.83 -26.15
CA ARG A 52 72.85 15.67 -25.81
C ARG A 52 73.70 16.01 -27.05
N THR A 53 73.83 17.29 -27.33
CA THR A 53 74.83 17.85 -28.25
C THR A 53 75.67 18.82 -27.45
N ASP A 54 76.96 18.54 -27.25
CA ASP A 54 77.98 19.60 -27.17
C ASP A 54 79.41 19.06 -27.27
N ASP A 55 80.33 20.02 -27.44
CA ASP A 55 81.79 19.95 -27.31
C ASP A 55 82.61 19.11 -28.33
N SER A 56 83.55 19.83 -28.96
CA SER A 56 84.66 19.30 -29.73
C SER A 56 85.87 19.07 -28.82
N GLU A 57 86.77 18.12 -29.16
CA GLU A 57 88.20 18.45 -29.27
C GLU A 57 89.01 17.40 -30.04
N SER A 58 90.32 17.61 -30.17
CA SER A 58 91.11 17.17 -31.33
C SER A 58 92.12 16.03 -31.09
N THR A 59 92.37 15.26 -32.15
CA THR A 59 93.71 14.77 -32.58
C THR A 59 94.64 14.15 -31.52
N ALA A 60 94.59 12.82 -31.35
CA ALA A 60 95.64 12.08 -30.62
C ALA A 60 95.78 10.57 -30.96
N ARG A 61 95.69 10.13 -32.23
CA ARG A 61 96.28 8.82 -32.62
C ARG A 61 96.88 8.77 -34.02
N GLU A 62 98.20 8.91 -34.05
CA GLU A 62 98.99 9.15 -35.24
C GLU A 62 99.67 7.86 -35.81
N LYS A 63 99.79 7.77 -37.14
CA LYS A 63 100.75 6.93 -37.91
C LYS A 63 100.93 5.44 -37.54
N PHE A 64 99.87 4.61 -37.53
CA PHE A 64 100.05 3.13 -37.50
C PHE A 64 99.12 2.24 -38.34
N PHE A 65 98.29 2.80 -39.24
CA PHE A 65 97.34 2.00 -40.05
C PHE A 65 97.40 2.22 -41.57
N ARG A 66 98.31 3.05 -42.10
CA ARG A 66 98.33 3.45 -43.52
C ARG A 66 99.12 2.51 -44.46
N GLN A 67 99.01 1.20 -44.28
CA GLN A 67 99.63 0.23 -45.21
C GLN A 67 99.08 -1.21 -45.19
N ASN A 68 98.21 -1.55 -44.23
CA ASN A 68 97.49 -2.84 -44.17
C ASN A 68 95.96 -2.64 -44.19
N SER A 69 95.47 -1.42 -44.44
CA SER A 69 94.05 -1.08 -44.36
C SER A 69 93.31 -1.23 -45.68
N GLU A 70 93.98 -1.14 -46.83
CA GLU A 70 93.33 -1.12 -48.15
C GLU A 70 92.82 -2.53 -48.51
N ASP A 71 93.66 -3.56 -48.51
CA ASP A 71 93.20 -4.97 -48.71
C ASP A 71 92.08 -5.37 -47.73
N ALA A 72 92.21 -5.00 -46.45
CA ALA A 72 91.22 -5.32 -45.41
C ALA A 72 89.91 -4.53 -45.59
N SER A 73 89.99 -3.31 -46.11
CA SER A 73 88.83 -2.50 -46.49
C SER A 73 88.16 -3.08 -47.73
N ASP A 74 88.91 -3.44 -48.77
CA ASP A 74 88.35 -3.98 -50.01
C ASP A 74 87.72 -5.36 -49.80
N ILE A 75 88.30 -6.23 -48.97
CA ILE A 75 87.64 -7.50 -48.56
C ILE A 75 86.34 -7.22 -47.80
N MET A 76 86.28 -6.19 -46.94
CA MET A 76 85.06 -5.81 -46.23
C MET A 76 84.02 -5.17 -47.18
N VAL A 77 84.46 -4.35 -48.12
CA VAL A 77 83.64 -3.70 -49.15
C VAL A 77 83.07 -4.73 -50.12
N ASP A 78 83.84 -5.71 -50.57
CA ASP A 78 83.35 -6.79 -51.44
C ASP A 78 82.42 -7.75 -50.70
N LYS A 79 82.68 -8.02 -49.41
CA LYS A 79 81.70 -8.70 -48.55
C LYS A 79 80.40 -7.91 -48.49
N LEU A 80 80.45 -6.60 -48.21
CA LEU A 80 79.26 -5.73 -48.16
C LEU A 80 78.54 -5.64 -49.52
N LYS A 81 79.25 -5.59 -50.66
CA LYS A 81 78.65 -5.70 -52.00
C LYS A 81 77.92 -7.03 -52.17
N SER A 82 78.52 -8.14 -51.74
CA SER A 82 77.88 -9.47 -51.83
C SER A 82 76.65 -9.59 -50.92
N GLU A 83 76.69 -8.96 -49.74
CA GLU A 83 75.59 -8.91 -48.78
C GLU A 83 74.43 -8.05 -49.31
N VAL A 84 74.72 -6.84 -49.82
CA VAL A 84 73.76 -5.98 -50.53
C VAL A 84 73.16 -6.68 -51.76
N ALA A 85 73.96 -7.40 -52.56
CA ALA A 85 73.45 -8.17 -53.69
C ALA A 85 72.55 -9.34 -53.27
N SER A 86 72.81 -9.96 -52.12
CA SER A 86 71.94 -11.01 -51.55
C SER A 86 70.62 -10.42 -51.02
N LEU A 87 70.67 -9.25 -50.37
CA LEU A 87 69.52 -8.53 -49.85
C LEU A 87 68.64 -7.95 -50.98
N SER A 88 69.25 -7.51 -52.10
CA SER A 88 68.51 -7.11 -53.30
C SER A 88 67.67 -8.27 -53.83
N ARG A 89 68.30 -9.44 -54.07
CA ARG A 89 67.60 -10.66 -54.51
C ARG A 89 66.51 -11.09 -53.52
N GLN A 90 66.76 -10.97 -52.21
CA GLN A 90 65.75 -11.27 -51.20
C GLN A 90 64.57 -10.28 -51.25
N SER A 91 64.83 -9.00 -51.50
CA SER A 91 63.79 -7.98 -51.72
C SER A 91 62.99 -8.25 -53.00
N GLU A 92 63.66 -8.59 -54.10
CA GLU A 92 63.05 -8.97 -55.38
C GLU A 92 62.13 -10.20 -55.24
N LEU A 93 62.59 -11.24 -54.53
CA LEU A 93 61.77 -12.41 -54.19
C LEU A 93 60.57 -12.03 -53.32
N SER A 94 60.78 -11.23 -52.26
CA SER A 94 59.72 -10.76 -51.37
C SER A 94 58.67 -9.92 -52.10
N GLU A 95 59.09 -9.10 -53.06
CA GLU A 95 58.17 -8.34 -53.92
C GLU A 95 57.38 -9.26 -54.84
N MET A 96 58.02 -10.25 -55.46
CA MET A 96 57.33 -11.23 -56.32
C MET A 96 56.31 -12.08 -55.53
N GLU A 97 56.63 -12.46 -54.30
CA GLU A 97 55.69 -13.09 -53.37
C GLU A 97 54.52 -12.16 -53.04
N LEU A 98 54.77 -10.89 -52.69
CA LEU A 98 53.72 -9.89 -52.45
C LEU A 98 52.85 -9.65 -53.69
N GLN A 99 53.43 -9.63 -54.90
CA GLN A 99 52.65 -9.55 -56.14
C GLN A 99 51.78 -10.79 -56.35
N SER A 100 52.29 -11.99 -56.03
CA SER A 100 51.53 -13.24 -56.09
C SER A 100 50.36 -13.25 -55.11
N LEU A 101 50.61 -12.87 -53.84
CA LEU A 101 49.59 -12.75 -52.80
C LEU A 101 48.54 -11.69 -53.15
N ARG A 102 48.93 -10.52 -53.68
CA ARG A 102 48.00 -9.50 -54.19
C ARG A 102 47.12 -10.05 -55.32
N LYS A 103 47.69 -10.82 -56.26
CA LYS A 103 46.94 -11.50 -57.33
C LYS A 103 45.97 -12.57 -56.78
N GLN A 104 46.35 -13.30 -55.73
CA GLN A 104 45.49 -14.29 -55.06
C GLN A 104 44.34 -13.64 -54.29
N VAL A 105 44.62 -12.61 -53.49
CA VAL A 105 43.59 -11.82 -52.78
C VAL A 105 42.62 -11.18 -53.77
N ALA A 106 43.09 -10.67 -54.91
CA ALA A 106 42.23 -10.13 -55.95
C ALA A 106 41.33 -11.20 -56.60
N LYS A 107 41.80 -12.44 -56.77
CA LYS A 107 40.99 -13.57 -57.27
C LYS A 107 39.91 -13.99 -56.26
N GLU A 108 40.28 -14.23 -55.01
CA GLU A 108 39.32 -14.62 -53.97
C GLU A 108 38.34 -13.48 -53.63
N SER A 109 38.74 -12.21 -53.75
CA SER A 109 37.83 -11.06 -53.61
C SER A 109 36.75 -11.04 -54.71
N ARG A 110 37.11 -11.36 -55.97
CA ARG A 110 36.13 -11.48 -57.06
C ARG A 110 35.20 -12.67 -56.82
N ARG A 111 35.76 -13.84 -56.48
CA ARG A 111 35.00 -15.03 -56.12
C ARG A 111 34.01 -14.77 -54.97
N GLY A 112 34.43 -14.05 -53.94
CA GLY A 112 33.56 -13.61 -52.84
C GLY A 112 32.45 -12.67 -53.29
N GLN A 113 32.72 -11.72 -54.20
CA GLN A 113 31.69 -10.87 -54.80
C GLN A 113 30.70 -11.66 -55.66
N ASP A 114 31.17 -12.66 -56.41
CA ASP A 114 30.31 -13.50 -57.25
C ASP A 114 29.43 -14.42 -56.40
N LEU A 115 29.97 -15.03 -55.35
CA LEU A 115 29.21 -15.77 -54.32
C LEU A 115 28.19 -14.88 -53.60
N VAL A 116 28.49 -13.60 -53.37
CA VAL A 116 27.52 -12.65 -52.79
C VAL A 116 26.38 -12.32 -53.77
N LYS A 117 26.63 -12.25 -55.09
CA LYS A 117 25.56 -12.12 -56.10
C LYS A 117 24.68 -13.38 -56.11
N GLU A 118 25.29 -14.56 -56.13
CA GLU A 118 24.60 -15.85 -56.07
C GLU A 118 23.73 -15.97 -54.80
N LEU A 119 24.27 -15.58 -53.63
CA LEU A 119 23.50 -15.54 -52.38
C LEU A 119 22.34 -14.54 -52.39
N VAL A 120 22.42 -13.44 -53.16
CA VAL A 120 21.28 -12.52 -53.36
C VAL A 120 20.24 -13.17 -54.28
N SER A 121 20.65 -13.74 -55.41
CA SER A 121 19.74 -14.46 -56.32
C SER A 121 19.01 -15.61 -55.60
N LEU A 122 19.74 -16.49 -54.91
CA LEU A 122 19.17 -17.60 -54.13
C LEU A 122 18.29 -17.11 -52.96
N LYS A 123 18.60 -15.96 -52.37
CA LYS A 123 17.74 -15.34 -51.34
C LYS A 123 16.42 -14.87 -51.95
N ASP A 124 16.46 -14.20 -53.10
CA ASP A 124 15.28 -13.64 -53.73
C ASP A 124 14.41 -14.76 -54.37
N GLU A 125 15.04 -15.81 -54.93
CA GLU A 125 14.38 -17.06 -55.30
C GLU A 125 13.71 -17.73 -54.09
N ARG A 126 14.42 -17.90 -52.97
CA ARG A 126 13.85 -18.46 -51.73
C ARG A 126 12.65 -17.65 -51.26
N ASP A 127 12.73 -16.31 -51.29
CA ASP A 127 11.64 -15.46 -50.82
C ASP A 127 10.45 -15.46 -51.80
N ALA A 128 10.68 -15.64 -53.10
CA ALA A 128 9.63 -15.92 -54.09
C ALA A 128 8.99 -17.31 -53.89
N PHE A 129 9.78 -18.37 -53.70
CA PHE A 129 9.28 -19.72 -53.35
C PHE A 129 8.52 -19.71 -52.02
N ARG A 130 8.96 -18.92 -51.03
CA ARG A 130 8.27 -18.74 -49.75
C ARG A 130 6.93 -18.03 -49.92
N TYR A 131 6.86 -17.02 -50.80
CA TYR A 131 5.61 -16.36 -51.17
C TYR A 131 4.65 -17.33 -51.89
N GLU A 132 5.15 -18.13 -52.84
CA GLU A 132 4.36 -19.17 -53.50
C GLU A 132 3.87 -20.27 -52.54
N CYS A 133 4.73 -20.76 -51.65
CA CYS A 133 4.34 -21.77 -50.66
C CYS A 133 3.32 -21.18 -49.67
N GLY A 134 3.49 -19.93 -49.24
CA GLY A 134 2.50 -19.21 -48.43
C GLY A 134 1.15 -19.05 -49.13
N LYS A 135 1.13 -18.90 -50.46
CA LYS A 135 -0.10 -18.88 -51.26
C LYS A 135 -0.71 -20.29 -51.38
N LYS A 136 0.10 -21.31 -51.71
CA LYS A 136 -0.32 -22.72 -51.86
C LYS A 136 -0.81 -23.34 -50.55
N LEU A 137 -0.36 -22.86 -49.38
CA LEU A 137 -0.84 -23.32 -48.08
C LEU A 137 -2.32 -22.99 -47.78
N ASN A 138 -2.96 -22.09 -48.54
CA ASN A 138 -4.39 -21.81 -48.44
C ASN A 138 -5.25 -22.64 -49.41
N GLU A 139 -4.65 -23.39 -50.35
CA GLU A 139 -5.34 -24.26 -51.31
C GLU A 139 -4.97 -25.71 -51.01
N GLY A 140 -5.88 -26.42 -50.33
CA GLY A 140 -5.63 -27.72 -49.68
C GLY A 140 -5.41 -28.91 -50.62
N GLY A 141 -4.30 -28.93 -51.37
CA GLY A 141 -3.77 -30.13 -52.02
C GLY A 141 -3.01 -31.03 -51.04
N ASP A 142 -3.04 -32.34 -51.25
CA ASP A 142 -2.34 -33.29 -50.37
C ASP A 142 -0.82 -33.29 -50.65
N TYR A 143 -0.10 -32.45 -49.89
CA TYR A 143 1.36 -32.36 -49.88
C TYR A 143 2.08 -33.71 -49.74
N LYS A 144 1.43 -34.72 -49.16
CA LYS A 144 2.05 -36.04 -48.96
C LYS A 144 2.24 -36.79 -50.28
N ALA A 145 1.28 -36.67 -51.21
CA ALA A 145 1.37 -37.27 -52.53
C ALA A 145 2.58 -36.73 -53.32
N ALA A 146 2.73 -35.41 -53.38
CA ALA A 146 3.86 -34.76 -54.08
C ALA A 146 5.23 -35.10 -53.45
N VAL A 147 5.30 -35.25 -52.11
CA VAL A 147 6.54 -35.67 -51.43
C VAL A 147 6.88 -37.13 -51.73
N ASP A 148 5.89 -38.02 -51.82
CA ASP A 148 6.11 -39.43 -52.14
C ASP A 148 6.36 -39.68 -53.65
N GLU A 149 5.89 -38.79 -54.53
CA GLU A 149 6.21 -38.75 -55.97
C GLU A 149 7.69 -38.36 -56.20
N LEU A 150 8.13 -37.23 -55.63
CA LEU A 150 9.54 -36.78 -55.67
C LEU A 150 10.53 -37.82 -55.09
N ARG A 151 10.08 -38.66 -54.15
CA ARG A 151 10.87 -39.77 -53.60
C ARG A 151 11.07 -40.91 -54.60
N GLN A 152 10.09 -41.18 -55.46
CA GLN A 152 10.21 -42.20 -56.52
C GLN A 152 11.12 -41.69 -57.65
N GLU A 153 10.97 -40.44 -58.08
CA GLU A 153 11.86 -39.81 -59.07
C GLU A 153 13.32 -39.84 -58.62
N LEU A 154 13.59 -39.43 -57.37
CA LEU A 154 14.93 -39.47 -56.76
C LEU A 154 15.51 -40.90 -56.64
N TYR A 155 14.66 -41.93 -56.57
CA TYR A 155 15.12 -43.32 -56.57
C TYR A 155 15.53 -43.75 -57.98
N HIS A 156 14.70 -43.48 -58.98
CA HIS A 156 14.98 -43.79 -60.39
C HIS A 156 16.21 -43.03 -60.92
N GLU A 157 16.39 -41.75 -60.55
CA GLU A 157 17.58 -40.98 -60.95
C GLU A 157 18.87 -41.56 -60.32
N LYS A 158 18.83 -42.02 -59.07
CA LYS A 158 19.99 -42.68 -58.43
C LYS A 158 20.36 -43.99 -59.11
N GLU A 159 19.37 -44.78 -59.51
CA GLU A 159 19.57 -46.02 -60.27
C GLU A 159 20.17 -45.74 -61.65
N LEU A 160 19.68 -44.72 -62.37
CA LEU A 160 20.25 -44.25 -63.64
C LEU A 160 21.69 -43.73 -63.46
N ASN A 161 21.97 -42.94 -62.43
CA ASN A 161 23.31 -42.41 -62.13
C ASN A 161 24.32 -43.54 -61.82
N SER A 162 23.88 -44.58 -61.10
CA SER A 162 24.67 -45.80 -60.87
C SER A 162 25.01 -46.51 -62.18
N ASN A 163 24.02 -46.72 -63.06
CA ASN A 163 24.22 -47.36 -64.36
C ASN A 163 25.17 -46.56 -65.28
N LEU A 164 25.06 -45.22 -65.28
CA LEU A 164 25.97 -44.33 -66.04
C LEU A 164 27.42 -44.40 -65.54
N ARG A 165 27.65 -44.51 -64.22
CA ARG A 165 29.01 -44.71 -63.67
C ARG A 165 29.61 -46.04 -64.11
N ILE A 166 28.82 -47.11 -64.10
CA ILE A 166 29.24 -48.45 -64.56
C ILE A 166 29.58 -48.44 -66.06
N GLN A 167 28.85 -47.67 -66.87
CA GLN A 167 29.22 -47.47 -68.28
C GLN A 167 30.52 -46.68 -68.42
N LEU A 168 30.67 -45.55 -67.72
CA LEU A 168 31.85 -44.69 -67.80
C LEU A 168 33.13 -45.43 -67.38
N GLN A 169 33.07 -46.25 -66.33
CA GLN A 169 34.18 -47.10 -65.90
C GLN A 169 34.61 -48.07 -67.01
N LYS A 170 33.68 -48.78 -67.65
CA LYS A 170 33.99 -49.70 -68.77
C LYS A 170 34.62 -48.99 -69.96
N THR A 171 34.18 -47.77 -70.27
CA THR A 171 34.79 -46.95 -71.32
C THR A 171 36.22 -46.54 -70.94
N GLN A 172 36.47 -46.20 -69.67
CA GLN A 172 37.81 -45.87 -69.18
C GLN A 172 38.75 -47.08 -69.19
N GLU A 173 38.25 -48.26 -68.81
CA GLU A 173 38.99 -49.54 -68.87
C GLU A 173 39.37 -49.86 -70.33
N SER A 174 38.42 -49.83 -71.27
CA SER A 174 38.69 -50.08 -72.70
C SER A 174 39.62 -49.04 -73.32
N ASN A 175 39.53 -47.76 -72.94
CA ASN A 175 40.47 -46.73 -73.37
C ASN A 175 41.90 -46.99 -72.85
N SER A 176 42.06 -47.63 -71.69
CA SER A 176 43.39 -47.99 -71.15
C SER A 176 44.03 -49.15 -71.91
N GLU A 177 43.25 -50.11 -72.38
CA GLU A 177 43.69 -51.19 -73.27
C GLU A 177 44.16 -50.64 -74.62
N LEU A 178 43.42 -49.67 -75.19
CA LEU A 178 43.79 -48.99 -76.43
C LEU A 178 45.12 -48.22 -76.32
N ILE A 179 45.37 -47.56 -75.19
CA ILE A 179 46.63 -46.82 -74.95
C ILE A 179 47.83 -47.76 -74.86
N LEU A 180 47.66 -48.99 -74.38
CA LEU A 180 48.72 -50.00 -74.40
C LEU A 180 49.00 -50.46 -75.84
N ALA A 181 47.96 -50.81 -76.60
CA ALA A 181 48.11 -51.26 -77.98
C ALA A 181 48.71 -50.21 -78.95
N VAL A 182 48.61 -48.92 -78.63
CA VAL A 182 49.28 -47.83 -79.38
C VAL A 182 50.78 -47.78 -79.08
N LYS A 183 51.20 -48.01 -77.83
CA LYS A 183 52.64 -48.03 -77.49
C LYS A 183 53.38 -49.20 -78.13
N ASP A 184 52.75 -50.36 -78.18
CA ASP A 184 53.27 -51.55 -78.87
C ASP A 184 53.49 -51.33 -80.38
N LEU A 185 52.90 -50.27 -80.97
CA LEU A 185 53.11 -49.84 -82.36
C LEU A 185 54.24 -48.80 -82.50
N ASP A 186 54.35 -47.85 -81.59
CA ASP A 186 55.41 -46.83 -81.61
C ASP A 186 56.81 -47.46 -81.40
N ASP A 187 56.93 -48.42 -80.49
CA ASP A 187 58.19 -49.17 -80.22
C ASP A 187 58.72 -49.92 -81.47
N VAL A 188 57.83 -50.29 -82.40
CA VAL A 188 58.16 -50.96 -83.67
C VAL A 188 58.63 -49.97 -84.75
N LEU A 189 58.25 -48.69 -84.63
CA LEU A 189 58.68 -47.62 -85.55
C LEU A 189 60.08 -47.10 -85.21
N GLU A 190 60.41 -46.84 -83.95
CA GLU A 190 61.78 -46.44 -83.57
C GLU A 190 62.83 -47.48 -83.99
N GLN A 191 62.46 -48.77 -83.98
CA GLN A 191 63.33 -49.86 -84.40
C GLN A 191 63.63 -49.87 -85.92
N LYS A 192 62.88 -49.12 -86.73
CA LYS A 192 63.06 -49.01 -88.19
C LYS A 192 64.01 -47.90 -88.62
N ASP A 193 63.91 -46.71 -88.01
CA ASP A 193 64.70 -45.55 -88.44
C ASP A 193 66.21 -45.71 -88.16
N GLN A 194 66.56 -46.55 -87.17
CA GLN A 194 67.94 -46.88 -86.82
C GLN A 194 68.72 -47.63 -87.93
N GLU A 195 68.05 -48.20 -88.94
CA GLU A 195 68.70 -48.97 -90.03
C GLU A 195 69.35 -48.08 -91.13
N ILE A 196 69.09 -46.76 -91.16
CA ILE A 196 69.23 -45.92 -92.39
C ILE A 196 70.60 -45.20 -92.54
N SER A 197 71.41 -45.07 -91.49
CA SER A 197 72.34 -43.91 -91.36
C SER A 197 73.83 -43.99 -91.86
N ASN A 198 74.23 -44.69 -92.96
CA ASN A 198 75.69 -44.92 -93.30
C ASN A 198 76.12 -44.83 -94.85
N LEU A 199 77.27 -44.15 -95.29
CA LEU A 199 78.24 -44.32 -96.52
C LEU A 199 78.76 -43.06 -97.49
N LYS A 200 80.10 -42.82 -97.95
CA LYS A 200 80.78 -42.21 -99.31
C LYS A 200 82.15 -41.20 -99.50
N THR A 201 82.97 -40.93 -100.68
CA THR A 201 84.36 -40.05 -101.01
C THR A 201 85.11 -39.65 -102.53
N GLY A 202 86.35 -38.90 -102.84
CA GLY A 202 87.19 -38.41 -104.20
C GLY A 202 88.73 -37.64 -104.27
N GLY A 203 89.73 -37.07 -105.20
CA GLY A 203 90.31 -36.64 -106.68
C GLY A 203 91.84 -35.89 -107.05
N SER A 204 92.48 -35.47 -108.32
CA SER A 204 93.93 -34.78 -108.76
C SER A 204 94.36 -34.18 -110.31
N LEU A 205 95.50 -33.62 -111.09
CA LEU A 205 97.06 -33.14 -111.31
C LEU A 205 97.69 -32.27 -112.69
N ASP A 206 99.03 -31.79 -113.03
CA ASP A 206 99.68 -30.86 -114.24
C ASP A 206 101.31 -30.72 -114.84
N LYS A 207 101.87 -29.90 -115.94
CA LYS A 207 103.37 -29.26 -116.36
C LYS A 207 103.98 -28.71 -117.87
N THR A 208 105.22 -28.01 -118.20
CA THR A 208 105.90 -27.41 -119.61
C THR A 208 107.46 -26.71 -119.85
N MET A 209 108.14 -26.30 -121.09
CA MET A 209 109.62 -25.66 -121.45
C MET A 209 110.17 -24.92 -122.91
N ARG A 210 111.45 -24.28 -123.22
CA ARG A 210 112.16 -23.52 -124.52
C ARG A 210 113.82 -23.18 -124.65
N ARG A 211 114.77 -22.46 -125.50
CA ARG A 211 115.37 -21.97 -126.95
C ARG A 211 116.87 -21.17 -126.98
N SER A 212 117.85 -20.57 -127.87
CA SER A 212 118.46 -20.22 -129.34
C SER A 212 120.03 -19.65 -129.65
N ASP A 213 120.48 -18.85 -130.76
CA ASP A 213 121.85 -18.79 -131.63
C ASP A 213 122.41 -17.56 -132.66
N ASN A 214 123.76 -17.28 -133.15
CA ASN A 214 124.36 -16.30 -134.31
C ASN A 214 125.99 -16.03 -134.74
N ASP A 215 126.53 -15.34 -135.90
CA ASP A 215 128.02 -14.87 -136.36
C ASP A 215 128.46 -14.05 -137.79
N CYS A 216 129.70 -13.37 -138.15
CA CYS A 216 130.49 -12.98 -139.53
C CYS A 216 131.70 -11.81 -139.79
N GLY A 217 132.58 -11.67 -140.92
CA GLY A 217 133.55 -10.51 -141.50
C GLY A 217 134.86 -10.75 -142.54
N GLU A 218 135.90 -9.97 -143.19
CA GLU A 218 136.36 -8.69 -144.08
C GLU A 218 137.90 -8.73 -144.77
N ARG A 219 138.81 -7.96 -145.58
CA ARG A 219 139.20 -6.74 -146.58
C ARG A 219 140.75 -6.72 -147.23
N ILE A 220 141.59 -5.87 -148.03
CA ILE A 220 141.79 -4.77 -149.19
C ILE A 220 143.34 -4.30 -149.66
N LYS A 221 143.75 -3.63 -150.86
CA LYS A 221 145.15 -2.98 -151.39
C LYS A 221 145.17 -2.02 -152.74
N ASP A 222 146.14 -1.37 -153.57
CA ASP A 222 147.67 -1.08 -153.94
C ASP A 222 148.11 0.08 -155.07
N ALA A 223 149.41 0.53 -155.46
CA ALA A 223 149.86 1.61 -156.55
C ALA A 223 151.42 1.93 -157.11
N HIS A 224 151.80 2.76 -158.20
CA HIS A 224 153.22 3.20 -158.78
C HIS A 224 153.46 4.34 -159.98
N LEU A 225 154.70 4.95 -160.38
CA LEU A 225 155.14 5.94 -161.56
C LEU A 225 156.74 6.33 -161.81
N LEU A 226 157.51 7.19 -162.66
CA LEU A 226 157.58 8.31 -163.78
C LEU A 226 159.04 8.69 -164.50
N GLU A 227 159.33 9.62 -165.54
CA GLU A 227 160.68 10.07 -166.27
C GLU A 227 160.83 11.40 -167.28
N GLN A 228 162.01 11.84 -167.94
CA GLN A 228 162.38 13.19 -168.69
C GLN A 228 163.27 13.43 -170.09
N LYS A 229 164.14 14.53 -170.36
CA LYS A 229 164.47 15.39 -171.67
C LYS A 229 165.95 15.72 -172.31
N ILE A 230 166.21 16.47 -173.49
CA ILE A 230 167.61 16.67 -174.20
C ILE A 230 168.22 17.68 -175.41
N LEU A 231 167.90 18.95 -175.93
CA LEU A 231 168.38 19.59 -177.25
C LEU A 231 168.22 21.15 -177.37
N ASP A 232 168.75 21.81 -176.35
CA ASP A 232 167.95 22.66 -175.46
C ASP A 232 167.69 24.14 -175.81
N LEU A 233 168.52 24.90 -176.54
CA LEU A 233 168.33 26.38 -176.64
C LEU A 233 167.52 26.89 -177.84
N GLN A 234 167.50 26.15 -178.95
CA GLN A 234 166.51 26.38 -180.01
C GLN A 234 165.22 25.59 -179.72
N ILE A 235 165.35 24.48 -178.99
CA ILE A 235 164.27 24.01 -178.13
C ILE A 235 163.78 25.16 -177.24
N GLU A 236 164.59 25.88 -176.45
CA GLU A 236 164.13 26.87 -175.47
C GLU A 236 163.23 27.97 -176.07
N LEU A 237 163.51 28.45 -177.28
CA LEU A 237 162.62 29.44 -177.95
C LEU A 237 161.36 28.79 -178.57
N GLU A 238 161.48 27.58 -179.10
CA GLU A 238 160.34 26.78 -179.58
C GLU A 238 159.60 26.05 -178.43
N MET A 239 160.15 26.12 -177.21
CA MET A 239 159.57 25.77 -175.91
C MET A 239 158.87 27.01 -175.39
N SER A 240 159.45 28.19 -175.29
CA SER A 240 158.68 29.40 -174.91
C SER A 240 157.48 29.69 -175.83
N LYS A 241 157.43 29.08 -177.04
CA LYS A 241 156.18 28.83 -177.76
C LYS A 241 155.40 27.60 -177.28
N ARG A 242 155.94 26.38 -177.37
CA ARG A 242 155.24 25.16 -176.92
C ARG A 242 154.77 25.21 -175.47
N GLU A 243 155.58 25.60 -174.50
CA GLU A 243 155.26 25.99 -173.11
C GLU A 243 154.11 27.00 -173.02
N LYS A 244 153.99 27.98 -173.93
CA LYS A 244 152.81 28.87 -173.93
C LYS A 244 151.57 28.11 -174.35
N ASP A 245 151.67 27.30 -175.40
CA ASP A 245 150.55 26.52 -175.95
C ASP A 245 150.23 25.29 -175.05
N GLU A 246 151.19 24.84 -174.26
CA GLU A 246 151.14 23.77 -173.25
C GLU A 246 150.59 24.30 -171.93
N VAL A 247 150.91 25.53 -171.53
CA VAL A 247 150.18 26.24 -170.45
C VAL A 247 148.74 26.51 -170.87
N GLU A 248 148.48 26.77 -172.15
CA GLU A 248 147.11 26.89 -172.69
C GLU A 248 146.39 25.52 -172.61
N MET A 249 147.01 24.42 -173.06
CA MET A 249 146.48 23.05 -172.90
C MET A 249 146.35 22.61 -171.43
N GLN A 250 147.27 22.97 -170.53
CA GLN A 250 147.20 22.66 -169.10
C GLN A 250 146.09 23.44 -168.41
N MET A 251 145.81 24.67 -168.86
CA MET A 251 144.67 25.47 -168.41
C MET A 251 143.34 24.88 -168.91
N GLU A 252 143.28 24.37 -170.14
CA GLU A 252 142.13 23.59 -170.64
C GLU A 252 141.95 22.25 -169.91
N HIS A 253 143.04 21.53 -169.61
CA HIS A 253 143.03 20.29 -168.84
C HIS A 253 142.51 20.52 -167.41
N LEU A 254 143.03 21.54 -166.73
CA LEU A 254 142.60 21.90 -165.37
C LEU A 254 141.13 22.36 -165.33
N ALA A 255 140.64 23.02 -166.39
CA ALA A 255 139.23 23.35 -166.53
C ALA A 255 138.33 22.11 -166.73
N LEU A 256 138.81 21.11 -167.48
CA LEU A 256 138.15 19.81 -167.61
C LEU A 256 138.15 19.02 -166.28
N GLU A 257 139.28 18.94 -165.59
CA GLU A 257 139.40 18.29 -164.27
C GLU A 257 138.47 18.94 -163.24
N TYR A 258 138.38 20.27 -163.22
CA TYR A 258 137.47 21.00 -162.34
C TYR A 258 136.00 20.64 -162.60
N GLU A 259 135.58 20.55 -163.86
CA GLU A 259 134.19 20.21 -164.20
C GLU A 259 133.87 18.72 -163.94
N ILE A 260 134.83 17.82 -164.14
CA ILE A 260 134.73 16.40 -163.72
C ILE A 260 134.53 16.30 -162.20
N MET A 261 135.42 16.92 -161.42
CA MET A 261 135.35 16.90 -159.95
C MET A 261 134.04 17.50 -159.42
N LYS A 262 133.51 18.52 -160.11
CA LYS A 262 132.21 19.14 -159.83
C LYS A 262 131.04 18.21 -160.10
N GLN A 263 131.08 17.39 -161.17
CA GLN A 263 130.08 16.34 -161.40
C GLN A 263 130.17 15.23 -160.34
N GLU A 264 131.37 14.73 -160.03
CA GLU A 264 131.56 13.69 -159.01
C GLU A 264 131.07 14.12 -157.62
N ASN A 265 131.30 15.38 -157.25
CA ASN A 265 130.81 15.95 -155.99
C ASN A 265 129.26 16.01 -155.96
N HIS A 266 128.62 16.40 -157.06
CA HIS A 266 127.15 16.36 -157.16
C HIS A 266 126.60 14.93 -157.02
N ASP A 267 127.25 13.96 -157.67
CA ASP A 267 126.96 12.53 -157.58
C ASP A 267 127.10 11.98 -156.15
N MET A 268 128.11 12.40 -155.41
CA MET A 268 128.30 12.04 -153.99
C MET A 268 127.21 12.63 -153.09
N VAL A 269 126.85 13.90 -153.27
CA VAL A 269 125.76 14.55 -152.51
C VAL A 269 124.42 13.83 -152.73
N ASN A 270 124.11 13.47 -153.98
CA ASN A 270 122.88 12.75 -154.31
C ASN A 270 122.83 11.34 -153.65
N LYS A 271 123.95 10.60 -153.64
CA LYS A 271 124.07 9.28 -152.98
C LYS A 271 123.94 9.39 -151.46
N LEU A 272 124.57 10.39 -150.85
CA LEU A 272 124.47 10.64 -149.40
C LEU A 272 123.03 10.95 -148.97
N HIS A 273 122.32 11.78 -149.73
CA HIS A 273 120.93 12.12 -149.43
C HIS A 273 119.98 10.92 -149.53
N GLN A 274 120.15 10.05 -150.54
CA GLN A 274 119.41 8.78 -150.63
C GLN A 274 119.68 7.87 -149.42
N SER A 275 120.94 7.78 -148.96
CA SER A 275 121.29 6.96 -147.80
C SER A 275 120.63 7.45 -146.52
N GLN A 276 120.62 8.77 -146.25
CA GLN A 276 119.95 9.36 -145.09
C GLN A 276 118.43 9.14 -145.12
N LEU A 277 117.80 9.26 -146.30
CA LEU A 277 116.36 9.03 -146.45
C LEU A 277 115.99 7.56 -146.18
N HIS A 278 116.81 6.62 -146.65
CA HIS A 278 116.63 5.19 -146.41
C HIS A 278 116.77 4.83 -144.92
N GLU A 279 117.73 5.44 -144.22
CA GLU A 279 117.96 5.19 -142.80
C GLU A 279 116.81 5.71 -141.91
N GLN A 280 116.25 6.89 -142.19
CA GLN A 280 115.06 7.39 -141.49
C GLN A 280 113.83 6.50 -141.70
N LEU A 281 113.59 6.05 -142.95
CA LEU A 281 112.53 5.10 -143.27
C LEU A 281 112.70 3.77 -142.54
N LYS A 282 113.93 3.25 -142.47
CA LYS A 282 114.26 2.02 -141.75
C LYS A 282 113.93 2.15 -140.26
N ILE A 283 114.36 3.23 -139.61
CA ILE A 283 114.11 3.47 -138.18
C ILE A 283 112.60 3.52 -137.89
N GLN A 284 111.79 4.17 -138.72
CA GLN A 284 110.33 4.14 -138.56
C GLN A 284 109.78 2.71 -138.70
N TYR A 285 110.18 1.99 -139.75
CA TYR A 285 109.63 0.65 -140.06
C TYR A 285 110.03 -0.41 -139.02
N GLU A 286 111.21 -0.31 -138.41
CA GLU A 286 111.67 -1.22 -137.35
C GLU A 286 111.05 -0.88 -135.98
N CYS A 287 110.77 0.40 -135.70
CA CYS A 287 110.13 0.82 -134.45
C CYS A 287 108.61 0.56 -134.41
N SER A 288 107.89 0.82 -135.51
CA SER A 288 106.42 0.80 -135.52
C SER A 288 105.77 -0.51 -135.00
N PRO A 289 106.25 -1.72 -135.35
CA PRO A 289 105.64 -2.97 -134.88
C PRO A 289 105.76 -3.16 -133.37
N SER A 290 106.89 -2.74 -132.77
CA SER A 290 107.12 -2.87 -131.33
C SER A 290 106.15 -1.97 -130.55
N TYR A 291 105.98 -0.72 -130.97
CA TYR A 291 105.06 0.20 -130.31
C TYR A 291 103.60 -0.23 -130.49
N ALA A 292 103.18 -0.60 -131.70
CA ALA A 292 101.82 -1.08 -131.97
C ALA A 292 101.46 -2.35 -131.18
N SER A 293 102.41 -3.27 -130.99
CA SER A 293 102.18 -4.48 -130.17
C SER A 293 102.07 -4.16 -128.68
N THR A 294 102.73 -3.11 -128.19
CA THR A 294 102.61 -2.68 -126.78
C THR A 294 101.39 -1.81 -126.52
N THR A 295 100.94 -0.98 -127.48
CA THR A 295 99.68 -0.25 -127.33
C THR A 295 98.49 -1.20 -127.32
N HIS A 296 98.43 -2.17 -128.23
CA HIS A 296 97.33 -3.16 -128.28
C HIS A 296 97.24 -4.02 -127.00
N GLU A 297 98.36 -4.38 -126.37
CA GLU A 297 98.34 -5.10 -125.09
C GLU A 297 97.84 -4.18 -123.95
N LEU A 298 98.26 -2.92 -123.91
CA LEU A 298 97.76 -1.95 -122.93
C LEU A 298 96.27 -1.62 -123.13
N GLU A 299 95.83 -1.44 -124.38
CA GLU A 299 94.42 -1.25 -124.77
C GLU A 299 93.58 -2.43 -124.29
N SER A 300 94.01 -3.68 -124.51
CA SER A 300 93.27 -4.84 -124.03
C SER A 300 93.41 -5.08 -122.51
N GLN A 301 94.37 -4.44 -121.82
CA GLN A 301 94.40 -4.41 -120.35
C GLN A 301 93.46 -3.32 -119.79
N ILE A 302 93.33 -2.17 -120.48
CA ILE A 302 92.36 -1.12 -120.16
C ILE A 302 90.95 -1.66 -120.33
N GLU A 303 90.63 -2.28 -121.48
CA GLU A 303 89.34 -2.93 -121.77
C GLU A 303 88.93 -3.92 -120.65
N LYS A 304 89.82 -4.83 -120.24
CA LYS A 304 89.58 -5.79 -119.13
C LYS A 304 89.49 -5.17 -117.72
N LEU A 305 89.90 -3.92 -117.57
CA LEU A 305 89.71 -3.14 -116.34
C LEU A 305 88.41 -2.34 -116.41
N GLU A 306 88.05 -1.79 -117.57
CA GLU A 306 86.78 -1.12 -117.83
C GLU A 306 85.60 -2.10 -117.69
N GLU A 307 85.66 -3.28 -118.30
CA GLU A 307 84.68 -4.37 -118.10
C GLU A 307 84.49 -4.72 -116.62
N ARG A 308 85.59 -4.70 -115.84
CA ARG A 308 85.56 -5.04 -114.41
C ARG A 308 85.00 -3.90 -113.56
N VAL A 309 85.35 -2.65 -113.87
CA VAL A 309 84.80 -1.47 -113.20
C VAL A 309 83.30 -1.35 -113.50
N GLU A 310 82.88 -1.64 -114.73
CA GLU A 310 81.47 -1.68 -115.12
C GLU A 310 80.73 -2.80 -114.39
N ALA A 311 81.28 -4.02 -114.35
CA ALA A 311 80.69 -5.11 -113.56
C ALA A 311 80.57 -4.76 -112.06
N GLN A 312 81.61 -4.18 -111.46
CA GLN A 312 81.57 -3.73 -110.06
C GLN A 312 80.62 -2.55 -109.83
N SER A 313 80.44 -1.67 -110.81
CA SER A 313 79.46 -0.58 -110.79
C SER A 313 78.03 -1.14 -110.76
N ASN A 314 77.73 -2.10 -111.64
CA ASN A 314 76.43 -2.77 -111.68
C ASN A 314 76.16 -3.59 -110.41
N GLU A 315 77.15 -4.33 -109.88
CA GLU A 315 77.04 -5.01 -108.58
C GLU A 315 76.78 -4.02 -107.43
N ALA A 316 77.46 -2.87 -107.43
CA ALA A 316 77.26 -1.81 -106.42
C ALA A 316 75.89 -1.12 -106.56
N GLU A 317 75.35 -0.95 -107.76
CA GLU A 317 74.00 -0.42 -107.97
C GLU A 317 72.93 -1.42 -107.52
N ILE A 318 73.09 -2.71 -107.82
CA ILE A 318 72.21 -3.79 -107.31
C ILE A 318 72.25 -3.81 -105.78
N ALA A 319 73.44 -3.73 -105.17
CA ALA A 319 73.59 -3.64 -103.71
C ALA A 319 72.95 -2.37 -103.14
N SER A 320 73.11 -1.21 -103.80
CA SER A 320 72.47 0.05 -103.41
C SER A 320 70.95 -0.03 -103.47
N GLY A 321 70.39 -0.67 -104.51
CA GLY A 321 68.97 -0.97 -104.63
C GLY A 321 68.47 -1.81 -103.46
N ARG A 322 69.17 -2.92 -103.17
CA ARG A 322 68.81 -3.81 -102.05
C ARG A 322 68.94 -3.15 -100.68
N ILE A 323 69.89 -2.24 -100.49
CA ILE A 323 70.00 -1.43 -99.26
C ILE A 323 68.78 -0.52 -99.13
N LYS A 324 68.37 0.20 -100.18
CA LYS A 324 67.18 1.07 -100.18
C LYS A 324 65.89 0.31 -99.87
N GLU A 325 65.74 -0.92 -100.37
CA GLU A 325 64.63 -1.81 -100.00
C GLU A 325 64.64 -2.14 -98.50
N LEU A 326 65.80 -2.51 -97.95
CA LEU A 326 65.94 -2.82 -96.52
C LEU A 326 65.68 -1.59 -95.64
N GLU A 327 66.17 -0.41 -96.01
CA GLU A 327 65.85 0.85 -95.31
C GLU A 327 64.36 1.21 -95.38
N ALA A 328 63.65 0.84 -96.45
CA ALA A 328 62.20 1.02 -96.54
C ALA A 328 61.46 0.05 -95.61
N HIS A 329 61.89 -1.21 -95.55
CA HIS A 329 61.37 -2.20 -94.61
C HIS A 329 61.63 -1.82 -93.15
N VAL A 330 62.82 -1.29 -92.83
CA VAL A 330 63.15 -0.79 -91.48
C VAL A 330 62.22 0.37 -91.10
N ARG A 331 62.05 1.38 -91.97
CA ARG A 331 61.13 2.50 -91.70
C ARG A 331 59.68 2.06 -91.48
N ILE A 332 59.18 1.08 -92.24
CA ILE A 332 57.84 0.52 -92.03
C ILE A 332 57.71 -0.17 -90.67
N LEU A 333 58.77 -0.85 -90.20
CA LEU A 333 58.80 -1.47 -88.88
C LEU A 333 58.94 -0.44 -87.76
N GLU A 334 59.73 0.61 -87.94
CA GLU A 334 59.84 1.75 -87.01
C GLU A 334 58.50 2.48 -86.87
N ASP A 335 57.84 2.80 -87.98
CA ASP A 335 56.49 3.39 -88.00
C ASP A 335 55.46 2.49 -87.31
N GLU A 336 55.58 1.16 -87.41
CA GLU A 336 54.68 0.21 -86.77
C GLU A 336 54.93 0.08 -85.27
N ILE A 337 56.19 0.05 -84.84
CA ILE A 337 56.57 0.08 -83.42
C ILE A 337 56.09 1.39 -82.78
N ASN A 338 56.29 2.53 -83.43
CA ASN A 338 55.82 3.83 -82.93
C ASN A 338 54.30 3.86 -82.76
N LYS A 339 53.52 3.42 -83.78
CA LYS A 339 52.06 3.30 -83.65
C LYS A 339 51.62 2.38 -82.50
N GLN A 340 52.35 1.30 -82.25
CA GLN A 340 52.05 0.42 -81.11
C GLN A 340 52.37 1.10 -79.78
N VAL A 341 53.46 1.86 -79.68
CA VAL A 341 53.76 2.69 -78.49
C VAL A 341 52.66 3.73 -78.25
N ASP A 342 52.23 4.48 -79.27
CA ASP A 342 51.15 5.48 -79.16
C ASP A 342 49.85 4.84 -78.63
N VAL A 343 49.49 3.65 -79.14
CA VAL A 343 48.29 2.91 -78.72
C VAL A 343 48.43 2.34 -77.30
N PHE A 344 49.61 1.89 -76.89
CA PHE A 344 49.86 1.46 -75.51
C PHE A 344 49.87 2.64 -74.53
N GLU A 345 50.40 3.81 -74.91
CA GLU A 345 50.39 5.01 -74.08
C GLU A 345 48.96 5.54 -73.89
N ALA A 346 48.19 5.71 -74.97
CA ALA A 346 46.77 6.08 -74.88
C ALA A 346 45.94 5.07 -74.06
N GLY A 347 46.18 3.77 -74.24
CA GLY A 347 45.53 2.71 -73.46
C GLY A 347 45.90 2.75 -71.97
N MET A 348 47.14 3.14 -71.64
CA MET A 348 47.59 3.36 -70.27
C MET A 348 46.99 4.64 -69.67
N GLU A 349 46.87 5.73 -70.42
CA GLU A 349 46.18 6.95 -69.98
C GLU A 349 44.70 6.70 -69.67
N ASP A 350 43.98 6.01 -70.56
CA ASP A 350 42.57 5.65 -70.35
C ASP A 350 42.41 4.72 -69.14
N LEU A 351 43.31 3.75 -68.95
CA LEU A 351 43.35 2.88 -67.78
C LEU A 351 43.61 3.67 -66.48
N MET A 352 44.55 4.63 -66.50
CA MET A 352 44.82 5.50 -65.35
C MET A 352 43.61 6.40 -65.04
N ARG A 353 42.94 6.95 -66.05
CA ARG A 353 41.74 7.78 -65.89
C ARG A 353 40.58 6.98 -65.28
N CYS A 354 40.27 5.81 -65.85
CA CYS A 354 39.22 4.92 -65.34
C CYS A 354 39.52 4.44 -63.91
N LYS A 355 40.80 4.18 -63.59
CA LYS A 355 41.24 3.82 -62.23
C LYS A 355 41.04 4.98 -61.25
N ALA A 356 41.45 6.20 -61.62
CA ALA A 356 41.25 7.39 -60.79
C ALA A 356 39.75 7.68 -60.56
N GLU A 357 38.91 7.56 -61.59
CA GLU A 357 37.46 7.68 -61.48
C GLU A 357 36.83 6.58 -60.62
N GLN A 358 37.39 5.37 -60.60
CA GLN A 358 36.96 4.29 -59.71
C GLN A 358 37.37 4.56 -58.26
N GLU A 359 38.59 5.05 -58.03
CA GLU A 359 39.09 5.39 -56.70
C GLU A 359 38.31 6.59 -56.11
N GLN A 360 38.04 7.63 -56.91
CA GLN A 360 37.18 8.76 -56.50
C GLN A 360 35.78 8.31 -56.09
N ARG A 361 35.10 7.48 -56.89
CA ARG A 361 33.77 6.93 -56.56
C ARG A 361 33.80 6.04 -55.31
N ALA A 362 34.90 5.32 -55.07
CA ALA A 362 35.06 4.53 -53.85
C ALA A 362 35.21 5.43 -52.60
N VAL A 363 35.98 6.52 -52.70
CA VAL A 363 36.12 7.52 -51.62
C VAL A 363 34.78 8.20 -51.33
N GLU A 364 34.05 8.67 -52.35
CA GLU A 364 32.73 9.30 -52.17
C GLU A 364 31.72 8.34 -51.51
N ALA A 365 31.73 7.06 -51.90
CA ALA A 365 30.90 6.04 -51.27
C ALA A 365 31.30 5.77 -49.81
N GLU A 366 32.61 5.77 -49.49
CA GLU A 366 33.09 5.61 -48.12
C GLU A 366 32.76 6.82 -47.24
N GLU A 367 32.82 8.04 -47.77
CA GLU A 367 32.40 9.27 -47.08
C GLU A 367 30.89 9.29 -46.83
N ALA A 368 30.07 8.89 -47.81
CA ALA A 368 28.64 8.71 -47.62
C ALA A 368 28.33 7.64 -46.56
N LEU A 369 29.10 6.54 -46.51
CA LEU A 369 29.01 5.51 -45.48
C LEU A 369 29.41 6.05 -44.09
N LYS A 370 30.50 6.83 -43.99
CA LYS A 370 30.93 7.49 -42.74
C LYS A 370 29.85 8.45 -42.23
N LYS A 371 29.30 9.29 -43.11
CA LYS A 371 28.25 10.27 -42.79
C LYS A 371 26.95 9.61 -42.34
N THR A 372 26.52 8.53 -43.00
CA THR A 372 25.33 7.76 -42.58
C THR A 372 25.56 7.01 -41.28
N ARG A 373 26.72 6.39 -41.07
CA ARG A 373 27.10 5.79 -39.76
C ARG A 373 27.09 6.82 -38.63
N TRP A 374 27.63 8.02 -38.85
CA TRP A 374 27.63 9.11 -37.87
C TRP A 374 26.21 9.61 -37.55
N ASN A 375 25.39 9.87 -38.57
CA ASN A 375 23.98 10.23 -38.37
C ASN A 375 23.20 9.15 -37.59
N ASN A 376 23.45 7.87 -37.87
CA ASN A 376 22.82 6.75 -37.16
C ASN A 376 23.29 6.66 -35.70
N ALA A 377 24.58 6.89 -35.43
CA ALA A 377 25.13 6.93 -34.07
C ALA A 377 24.48 8.06 -33.25
N ASN A 378 24.43 9.29 -33.77
CA ASN A 378 23.76 10.43 -33.13
C ASN A 378 22.26 10.17 -32.89
N THR A 379 21.62 9.46 -33.81
CA THR A 379 20.19 9.09 -33.68
C THR A 379 19.98 8.04 -32.59
N ALA A 380 20.87 7.05 -32.48
CA ALA A 380 20.86 6.05 -31.41
C ALA A 380 21.17 6.66 -30.04
N GLU A 381 22.15 7.56 -29.94
CA GLU A 381 22.47 8.31 -28.72
C GLU A 381 21.28 9.15 -28.25
N ARG A 382 20.62 9.89 -29.16
CA ARG A 382 19.40 10.64 -28.84
C ARG A 382 18.28 9.72 -28.33
N LEU A 383 18.06 8.57 -28.98
CA LEU A 383 17.07 7.58 -28.52
C LEU A 383 17.43 7.01 -27.13
N GLN A 384 18.71 6.74 -26.88
CA GLN A 384 19.20 6.27 -25.57
C GLN A 384 18.96 7.33 -24.47
N GLU A 385 19.15 8.62 -24.76
CA GLU A 385 18.86 9.70 -23.82
C GLU A 385 17.34 9.90 -23.61
N GLU A 386 16.50 9.73 -24.64
CA GLU A 386 15.03 9.67 -24.46
C GLU A 386 14.62 8.50 -23.55
N PHE A 387 15.19 7.30 -23.76
CA PHE A 387 14.95 6.15 -22.87
C PHE A 387 15.43 6.40 -21.43
N ARG A 388 16.61 7.02 -21.26
CA ARG A 388 17.15 7.36 -19.93
C ARG A 388 16.24 8.39 -19.22
N ARG A 389 15.77 9.40 -19.95
CA ARG A 389 14.84 10.42 -19.44
C ARG A 389 13.49 9.82 -19.05
N LEU A 390 12.92 8.95 -19.89
CA LEU A 390 11.68 8.23 -19.60
C LEU A 390 11.83 7.31 -18.38
N SER A 391 12.98 6.65 -18.22
CA SER A 391 13.28 5.82 -17.05
C SER A 391 13.32 6.66 -15.76
N VAL A 392 13.95 7.83 -15.78
CA VAL A 392 13.98 8.77 -14.64
C VAL A 392 12.59 9.34 -14.33
N GLN A 393 11.78 9.64 -15.35
CA GLN A 393 10.38 10.07 -15.16
C GLN A 393 9.52 8.94 -14.56
N MET A 394 9.70 7.71 -15.03
CA MET A 394 8.99 6.53 -14.52
C MET A 394 9.36 6.24 -13.06
N ALA A 395 10.66 6.29 -12.72
CA ALA A 395 11.13 6.12 -11.35
C ALA A 395 10.59 7.20 -10.40
N SER A 396 10.73 8.49 -10.76
CA SER A 396 10.23 9.59 -9.93
C SER A 396 8.70 9.63 -9.79
N SER A 397 7.96 9.14 -10.80
CA SER A 397 6.50 8.92 -10.72
C SER A 397 6.16 7.74 -9.79
N PHE A 398 6.93 6.65 -9.84
CA PHE A 398 6.78 5.52 -8.92
C PHE A 398 7.06 5.94 -7.47
N GLU A 399 8.17 6.63 -7.21
CA GLU A 399 8.51 7.22 -5.89
C GLU A 399 7.44 8.22 -5.41
N ALA A 400 6.78 8.96 -6.32
CA ALA A 400 5.67 9.85 -5.97
C ALA A 400 4.43 9.05 -5.52
N ASN A 401 4.08 8.00 -6.27
CA ASN A 401 2.98 7.11 -5.93
C ASN A 401 3.24 6.35 -4.62
N GLU A 402 4.46 5.84 -4.41
CA GLU A 402 4.88 5.17 -3.18
C GLU A 402 4.76 6.11 -1.96
N ARG A 403 5.19 7.38 -2.09
CA ARG A 403 5.01 8.40 -1.04
C ARG A 403 3.53 8.71 -0.76
N VAL A 404 2.65 8.63 -1.74
CA VAL A 404 1.20 8.80 -1.55
C VAL A 404 0.60 7.57 -0.86
N VAL A 405 0.98 6.36 -1.27
CA VAL A 405 0.55 5.10 -0.62
C VAL A 405 1.04 5.03 0.83
N ALA A 406 2.28 5.42 1.11
CA ALA A 406 2.82 5.50 2.46
C ALA A 406 2.03 6.46 3.36
N LYS A 407 1.68 7.66 2.86
CA LYS A 407 0.82 8.62 3.57
C LYS A 407 -0.56 8.05 3.86
N ALA A 408 -1.24 7.54 2.83
CA ALA A 408 -2.57 6.93 2.99
C ALA A 408 -2.56 5.75 3.98
N LEU A 409 -1.48 4.97 4.02
CA LEU A 409 -1.29 3.89 5.00
C LEU A 409 -1.05 4.43 6.42
N THR A 410 -0.31 5.52 6.60
CA THR A 410 -0.19 6.17 7.92
C THR A 410 -1.51 6.79 8.40
N GLU A 411 -2.25 7.45 7.52
CA GLU A 411 -3.56 8.03 7.81
C GLU A 411 -4.60 6.94 8.14
N ALA A 412 -4.60 5.82 7.42
CA ALA A 412 -5.47 4.67 7.72
C ALA A 412 -5.09 3.94 9.03
N ASN A 413 -3.82 3.96 9.44
CA ASN A 413 -3.39 3.46 10.75
C ASN A 413 -3.85 4.38 11.89
N GLU A 414 -3.74 5.70 11.71
CA GLU A 414 -4.22 6.70 12.69
C GLU A 414 -5.74 6.64 12.86
N LEU A 415 -6.50 6.61 11.76
CA LEU A 415 -7.95 6.44 11.79
C LEU A 415 -8.38 5.11 12.44
N ARG A 416 -7.59 4.04 12.27
CA ARG A 416 -7.80 2.77 13.00
C ARG A 416 -7.54 2.92 14.49
N PHE A 417 -6.50 3.63 14.91
CA PHE A 417 -6.21 3.87 16.33
C PHE A 417 -7.34 4.68 16.98
N GLN A 418 -7.75 5.79 16.35
CA GLN A 418 -8.90 6.60 16.77
C GLN A 418 -10.19 5.78 16.86
N LYS A 419 -10.48 4.94 15.85
CA LYS A 419 -11.60 4.01 15.87
C LYS A 419 -11.54 3.09 17.10
N THR A 420 -10.41 2.41 17.34
CA THR A 420 -10.28 1.50 18.50
C THR A 420 -10.41 2.22 19.84
N HIS A 421 -10.00 3.49 19.94
CA HIS A 421 -10.19 4.30 21.13
C HIS A 421 -11.67 4.66 21.35
N LEU A 422 -12.41 5.00 20.29
CA LEU A 422 -13.85 5.24 20.36
C LEU A 422 -14.62 3.96 20.72
N GLU A 423 -14.26 2.81 20.14
CA GLU A 423 -14.84 1.51 20.49
C GLU A 423 -14.59 1.13 21.95
N GLU A 424 -13.39 1.42 22.48
CA GLU A 424 -13.04 1.23 23.90
C GLU A 424 -13.86 2.13 24.83
N MET A 425 -14.09 3.41 24.48
CA MET A 425 -14.97 4.30 25.26
C MET A 425 -16.44 3.87 25.20
N ILE A 426 -16.94 3.45 24.05
CA ILE A 426 -18.30 2.93 23.89
C ILE A 426 -18.48 1.67 24.73
N ARG A 427 -17.49 0.76 24.75
CA ARG A 427 -17.55 -0.44 25.60
C ARG A 427 -17.63 -0.08 27.08
N LYS A 428 -16.76 0.80 27.58
CA LYS A 428 -16.81 1.29 28.97
C LYS A 428 -18.15 1.93 29.33
N ALA A 429 -18.67 2.83 28.49
CA ALA A 429 -19.98 3.43 28.70
C ALA A 429 -21.11 2.38 28.71
N SER A 430 -20.99 1.29 27.94
CA SER A 430 -21.96 0.18 27.98
C SER A 430 -21.83 -0.70 29.24
N GLU A 431 -20.61 -0.92 29.72
CA GLU A 431 -20.31 -1.62 30.98
C GLU A 431 -20.85 -0.83 32.19
N GLU A 432 -20.63 0.49 32.22
CA GLU A 432 -21.17 1.43 33.21
C GLU A 432 -22.71 1.46 33.20
N ASN A 433 -23.33 1.60 32.03
CA ASN A 433 -24.80 1.58 31.90
C ASN A 433 -25.39 0.23 32.35
N GLN A 434 -24.72 -0.89 32.09
CA GLN A 434 -25.18 -2.19 32.58
C GLN A 434 -25.03 -2.33 34.10
N SER A 435 -23.97 -1.78 34.70
CA SER A 435 -23.84 -1.72 36.18
C SER A 435 -24.98 -0.91 36.79
N ILE A 436 -25.23 0.30 36.27
CA ILE A 436 -26.31 1.18 36.72
C ILE A 436 -27.68 0.50 36.56
N ARG A 437 -27.90 -0.22 35.46
CA ARG A 437 -29.12 -1.02 35.24
C ARG A 437 -29.28 -2.10 36.30
N ASN A 438 -28.23 -2.88 36.57
CA ASN A 438 -28.24 -3.92 37.60
C ASN A 438 -28.53 -3.33 38.99
N GLU A 439 -27.96 -2.17 39.32
CA GLU A 439 -28.24 -1.47 40.59
C GLU A 439 -29.71 -1.02 40.70
N TYR A 440 -30.30 -0.49 39.63
CA TYR A 440 -31.73 -0.15 39.61
C TYR A 440 -32.63 -1.39 39.69
N GLU A 441 -32.24 -2.50 39.07
CA GLU A 441 -32.97 -3.77 39.11
C GLU A 441 -32.96 -4.37 40.53
N ILE A 442 -31.81 -4.32 41.23
CA ILE A 442 -31.69 -4.69 42.65
C ILE A 442 -32.58 -3.80 43.52
N ARG A 443 -32.49 -2.46 43.39
CA ARG A 443 -33.32 -1.53 44.20
C ARG A 443 -34.81 -1.67 43.92
N LEU A 444 -35.19 -2.01 42.68
CA LEU A 444 -36.58 -2.28 42.33
C LEU A 444 -37.09 -3.54 43.02
N GLU A 445 -36.31 -4.63 43.01
CA GLU A 445 -36.63 -5.86 43.74
C GLU A 445 -36.68 -5.61 45.26
N GLU A 446 -35.77 -4.81 45.83
CA GLU A 446 -35.83 -4.39 47.25
C GLU A 446 -37.14 -3.66 47.59
N VAL A 447 -37.60 -2.74 46.73
CA VAL A 447 -38.87 -2.01 46.92
C VAL A 447 -40.08 -2.93 46.71
N VAL A 448 -40.04 -3.82 45.73
CA VAL A 448 -41.10 -4.85 45.52
C VAL A 448 -41.19 -5.77 46.74
N ASN A 449 -40.06 -6.13 47.36
CA ASN A 449 -40.04 -6.90 48.61
C ASN A 449 -40.64 -6.13 49.79
N GLN A 450 -40.33 -4.84 49.94
CA GLN A 450 -40.94 -3.99 50.97
C GLN A 450 -42.45 -3.84 50.77
N VAL A 451 -42.90 -3.61 49.53
CA VAL A 451 -44.33 -3.51 49.19
C VAL A 451 -45.04 -4.84 49.44
N ARG A 452 -44.44 -5.98 49.11
CA ARG A 452 -44.96 -7.32 49.44
C ARG A 452 -45.14 -7.50 50.95
N LEU A 453 -44.14 -7.15 51.76
CA LEU A 453 -44.23 -7.23 53.22
C LEU A 453 -45.34 -6.33 53.79
N LEU A 454 -45.51 -5.12 53.26
CA LEU A 454 -46.60 -4.21 53.65
C LEU A 454 -47.98 -4.73 53.22
N ILE A 455 -48.09 -5.41 52.08
CA ILE A 455 -49.33 -6.10 51.67
C ILE A 455 -49.64 -7.27 52.62
N ASP A 456 -48.64 -8.09 52.96
CA ASP A 456 -48.79 -9.22 53.90
C ASP A 456 -49.14 -8.75 55.32
N GLU A 457 -48.66 -7.58 55.75
CA GLU A 457 -49.03 -6.94 57.02
C GLU A 457 -50.44 -6.34 56.97
N THR A 458 -50.77 -5.62 55.88
CA THR A 458 -52.12 -5.05 55.66
C THR A 458 -53.19 -6.15 55.62
N GLY A 459 -52.90 -7.30 54.98
CA GLY A 459 -53.81 -8.44 54.94
C GLY A 459 -54.05 -9.08 56.32
N LYS A 460 -53.03 -9.13 57.18
CA LYS A 460 -53.20 -9.56 58.59
C LYS A 460 -54.07 -8.58 59.37
N LEU A 461 -53.76 -7.28 59.29
CA LEU A 461 -54.53 -6.23 59.95
C LEU A 461 -55.99 -6.20 59.48
N GLN A 462 -56.24 -6.42 58.19
CA GLN A 462 -57.60 -6.57 57.67
C GLN A 462 -58.31 -7.80 58.25
N SER A 463 -57.65 -8.96 58.29
CA SER A 463 -58.25 -10.17 58.89
C SER A 463 -58.50 -10.00 60.39
N ASP A 464 -57.62 -9.32 61.13
CA ASP A 464 -57.83 -8.98 62.55
C ASP A 464 -59.02 -8.01 62.73
N ILE A 465 -59.22 -7.07 61.81
CA ILE A 465 -60.39 -6.18 61.78
C ILE A 465 -61.67 -6.99 61.51
N GLU A 466 -61.69 -7.85 60.50
CA GLU A 466 -62.84 -8.70 60.14
C GLU A 466 -63.22 -9.65 61.30
N ASN A 467 -62.23 -10.29 61.93
CA ASN A 467 -62.44 -11.12 63.12
C ASN A 467 -63.00 -10.31 64.31
N ARG A 468 -62.53 -9.06 64.49
CA ARG A 468 -62.99 -8.17 65.56
C ARG A 468 -64.38 -7.59 65.28
N GLU A 469 -64.73 -7.34 64.02
CA GLU A 469 -66.07 -6.95 63.60
C GLU A 469 -67.07 -8.09 63.85
N LEU A 470 -66.71 -9.33 63.52
CA LEU A 470 -67.52 -10.52 63.82
C LEU A 470 -67.74 -10.69 65.33
N LEU A 471 -66.69 -10.49 66.15
CA LEU A 471 -66.82 -10.51 67.62
C LEU A 471 -67.72 -9.37 68.15
N LEU A 472 -67.60 -8.16 67.60
CA LEU A 472 -68.47 -7.03 67.93
C LEU A 472 -69.92 -7.29 67.50
N GLN A 473 -70.15 -7.96 66.37
CA GLN A 473 -71.47 -8.37 65.91
C GLN A 473 -72.09 -9.42 66.85
N HIS A 474 -71.29 -10.36 67.36
CA HIS A 474 -71.72 -11.31 68.39
C HIS A 474 -72.11 -10.60 69.69
N GLN A 475 -71.23 -9.75 70.23
CA GLN A 475 -71.50 -8.96 71.45
C GLN A 475 -72.71 -8.04 71.29
N LYS A 476 -72.90 -7.45 70.11
CA LYS A 476 -74.09 -6.65 69.78
C LYS A 476 -75.34 -7.52 69.80
N LYS A 477 -75.31 -8.74 69.26
CA LYS A 477 -76.43 -9.69 69.28
C LYS A 477 -76.77 -10.13 70.71
N GLU A 478 -75.78 -10.43 71.55
CA GLU A 478 -75.97 -10.75 72.97
C GLU A 478 -76.56 -9.54 73.74
N ALA A 479 -76.11 -8.32 73.43
CA ALA A 479 -76.67 -7.09 74.00
C ALA A 479 -78.11 -6.82 73.51
N GLU A 480 -78.43 -7.16 72.26
CA GLU A 480 -79.79 -7.08 71.69
C GLU A 480 -80.73 -8.08 72.38
N GLU A 481 -80.28 -9.32 72.56
CA GLU A 481 -81.02 -10.42 73.21
C GLU A 481 -81.24 -10.15 74.71
N THR A 482 -80.22 -9.71 75.43
CA THR A 482 -80.37 -9.30 76.84
C THR A 482 -81.25 -8.05 76.99
N ARG A 483 -81.22 -7.10 76.04
CA ARG A 483 -82.18 -5.98 76.01
C ARG A 483 -83.62 -6.45 75.78
N CYS A 484 -83.84 -7.46 74.93
CA CYS A 484 -85.16 -8.08 74.76
C CYS A 484 -85.63 -8.76 76.05
N LEU A 485 -84.80 -9.59 76.68
CA LEU A 485 -85.14 -10.25 77.95
C LEU A 485 -85.46 -9.24 79.07
N LEU A 486 -84.68 -8.15 79.19
CA LEU A 486 -84.97 -7.06 80.12
C LEU A 486 -86.26 -6.31 79.77
N SER A 487 -86.57 -6.14 78.48
CA SER A 487 -87.84 -5.54 78.04
C SER A 487 -89.05 -6.41 78.38
N ASP A 488 -88.94 -7.74 78.25
CA ASP A 488 -89.98 -8.69 78.60
C ASP A 488 -90.21 -8.74 80.13
N GLU A 489 -89.14 -8.70 80.93
CA GLU A 489 -89.28 -8.59 82.39
C GLU A 489 -89.85 -7.23 82.81
N ILE A 490 -89.50 -6.12 82.13
CA ILE A 490 -90.16 -4.82 82.33
C ILE A 490 -91.66 -4.89 81.96
N LEU A 491 -92.05 -5.61 80.92
CA LEU A 491 -93.46 -5.84 80.58
C LEU A 491 -94.18 -6.74 81.59
N LYS A 492 -93.47 -7.70 82.20
CA LYS A 492 -93.98 -8.54 83.28
C LYS A 492 -94.17 -7.74 84.57
N LEU A 493 -93.16 -6.98 85.01
CA LEU A 493 -93.24 -6.07 86.15
C LEU A 493 -94.30 -4.96 85.94
N LYS A 494 -94.54 -4.51 84.70
CA LYS A 494 -95.66 -3.61 84.38
C LYS A 494 -97.03 -4.29 84.56
N ARG A 495 -97.18 -5.56 84.20
CA ARG A 495 -98.40 -6.33 84.47
C ARG A 495 -98.61 -6.55 85.97
N GLU A 496 -97.56 -6.90 86.70
CA GLU A 496 -97.59 -7.10 88.17
C GLU A 496 -97.95 -5.80 88.91
N ASN A 497 -97.36 -4.66 88.52
CA ASN A 497 -97.75 -3.35 89.02
C ASN A 497 -99.18 -2.95 88.63
N ALA A 498 -99.67 -3.35 87.46
CA ALA A 498 -101.06 -3.10 87.06
C ALA A 498 -102.05 -3.92 87.91
N THR A 499 -101.74 -5.18 88.23
CA THR A 499 -102.54 -5.98 89.17
C THR A 499 -102.53 -5.38 90.58
N HIS A 500 -101.37 -4.95 91.09
CA HIS A 500 -101.30 -4.26 92.39
C HIS A 500 -102.04 -2.92 92.39
N LEU A 501 -102.07 -2.19 91.27
CA LEU A 501 -102.92 -1.00 91.13
C LEU A 501 -104.41 -1.34 91.19
N THR A 502 -104.86 -2.45 90.61
CA THR A 502 -106.26 -2.91 90.75
C THR A 502 -106.59 -3.38 92.17
N GLU A 503 -105.67 -4.06 92.86
CA GLU A 503 -105.81 -4.44 94.27
C GLU A 503 -105.91 -3.19 95.17
N ILE A 504 -105.01 -2.21 94.99
CA ILE A 504 -105.05 -0.92 95.69
C ILE A 504 -106.36 -0.18 95.40
N THR A 505 -106.86 -0.21 94.15
CA THR A 505 -108.12 0.44 93.79
C THR A 505 -109.32 -0.25 94.49
N SER A 506 -109.33 -1.58 94.56
CA SER A 506 -110.33 -2.35 95.30
C SER A 506 -110.28 -2.07 96.82
N LEU A 507 -109.08 -1.99 97.40
CA LEU A 507 -108.88 -1.60 98.81
C LEU A 507 -109.32 -0.15 99.07
N ILE A 508 -109.18 0.76 98.10
CA ILE A 508 -109.70 2.13 98.18
C ILE A 508 -111.24 2.15 98.13
N GLU A 509 -111.90 1.25 97.39
CA GLU A 509 -113.36 1.11 97.46
C GLU A 509 -113.81 0.51 98.81
N GLU A 510 -113.11 -0.49 99.34
CA GLU A 510 -113.35 -0.94 100.73
C GLU A 510 -113.19 0.22 101.72
N MET A 511 -112.13 1.02 101.61
CA MET A 511 -111.90 2.18 102.49
C MET A 511 -113.04 3.19 102.38
N LYS A 512 -113.54 3.49 101.17
CA LYS A 512 -114.72 4.38 101.00
C LYS A 512 -115.97 3.85 101.71
N THR A 513 -116.21 2.53 101.70
CA THR A 513 -117.33 1.96 102.48
C THR A 513 -117.13 2.09 103.99
N LYS A 514 -115.88 1.98 104.47
CA LYS A 514 -115.51 2.15 105.89
C LYS A 514 -115.54 3.61 106.33
N ASP A 515 -115.14 4.55 105.48
CA ASP A 515 -115.25 5.99 105.72
C ASP A 515 -116.72 6.45 105.74
N SER A 516 -117.57 5.89 104.87
CA SER A 516 -119.03 6.11 104.94
C SER A 516 -119.63 5.70 106.29
N LEU A 517 -119.06 4.68 106.94
CA LEU A 517 -119.47 4.24 108.29
C LEU A 517 -118.89 5.16 109.38
N MET A 518 -117.64 5.62 109.23
CA MET A 518 -117.04 6.58 110.18
C MET A 518 -117.72 7.95 110.16
N GLU A 519 -118.16 8.45 109.01
CA GLU A 519 -118.86 9.73 108.93
C GLU A 519 -120.26 9.64 109.59
N GLN A 520 -120.92 8.48 109.48
CA GLN A 520 -122.13 8.18 110.26
C GLN A 520 -121.87 8.17 111.77
N MET A 521 -120.74 7.63 112.24
CA MET A 521 -120.35 7.70 113.66
C MET A 521 -119.98 9.13 114.12
N ARG A 522 -119.35 9.94 113.26
CA ARG A 522 -119.01 11.35 113.56
C ARG A 522 -120.25 12.20 113.78
N SER A 523 -121.31 12.01 113.01
CA SER A 523 -122.58 12.71 113.23
C SER A 523 -123.16 12.41 114.62
N GLN A 524 -123.17 11.15 115.05
CA GLN A 524 -123.64 10.73 116.38
C GLN A 524 -122.79 11.29 117.52
N MET A 525 -121.47 11.39 117.37
CA MET A 525 -120.62 12.04 118.38
C MET A 525 -120.95 13.54 118.52
N LYS A 526 -121.25 14.23 117.42
CA LYS A 526 -121.54 15.67 117.42
C LYS A 526 -122.84 16.03 118.16
N ASP A 527 -123.82 15.14 118.14
CA ASP A 527 -125.05 15.28 118.93
C ASP A 527 -124.83 14.99 120.43
N LEU A 528 -123.96 14.03 120.77
CA LEU A 528 -123.57 13.76 122.15
C LEU A 528 -122.74 14.90 122.77
N GLU A 529 -121.81 15.47 122.00
CA GLU A 529 -120.93 16.56 122.45
C GLU A 529 -121.70 17.86 122.74
N ASN A 530 -122.69 18.21 121.91
CA ASN A 530 -123.60 19.32 122.16
C ASN A 530 -124.44 19.14 123.44
N ASN A 531 -124.81 17.89 123.79
CA ASN A 531 -125.48 17.60 125.05
C ASN A 531 -124.52 17.63 126.25
N PHE A 532 -123.25 17.23 126.08
CA PHE A 532 -122.24 17.29 127.14
C PHE A 532 -121.87 18.75 127.53
N LEU A 533 -121.69 19.63 126.52
CA LEU A 533 -121.54 21.08 126.72
C LEU A 533 -122.76 21.73 127.40
N LEU A 534 -123.87 20.99 127.53
CA LEU A 534 -125.10 21.36 128.20
C LEU A 534 -125.26 20.75 129.60
N ALA A 535 -124.58 19.64 129.91
CA ALA A 535 -124.55 19.06 131.24
C ALA A 535 -123.51 19.75 132.14
N LYS A 536 -122.25 19.80 131.65
CA LYS A 536 -121.12 20.47 132.31
C LYS A 536 -121.48 21.86 132.82
N ALA A 537 -122.18 22.57 131.95
CA ALA A 537 -122.46 23.97 132.02
C ALA A 537 -123.67 24.35 132.94
N ASN A 538 -124.36 23.34 133.51
CA ASN A 538 -125.33 23.50 134.62
C ASN A 538 -124.74 23.06 135.96
N ALA A 539 -123.81 22.09 135.97
CA ALA A 539 -123.08 21.71 137.18
C ALA A 539 -122.22 22.88 137.68
N GLU A 540 -121.56 23.56 136.74
CA GLU A 540 -120.68 24.69 137.01
C GLU A 540 -121.41 25.85 137.72
N SER A 541 -122.57 26.32 137.25
CA SER A 541 -123.30 27.40 137.93
C SER A 541 -123.64 27.08 139.40
N SER A 542 -124.01 25.84 139.70
CA SER A 542 -124.35 25.38 141.06
C SER A 542 -123.15 25.23 142.02
N GLU A 543 -121.94 25.01 141.51
CA GLU A 543 -120.70 24.99 142.31
C GLU A 543 -120.43 26.34 142.98
N THR A 544 -120.77 27.44 142.30
CA THR A 544 -120.63 28.81 142.85
C THR A 544 -121.54 29.12 144.02
N GLU A 545 -122.62 28.36 144.24
CA GLU A 545 -123.53 28.56 145.38
C GLU A 545 -123.13 27.71 146.59
N LEU A 546 -122.69 26.46 146.36
CA LEU A 546 -122.15 25.60 147.42
C LEU A 546 -120.86 26.17 148.04
N SER A 547 -120.00 26.81 147.23
CA SER A 547 -118.83 27.58 147.70
C SER A 547 -119.22 28.61 148.78
N LYS A 548 -120.31 29.37 148.55
CA LYS A 548 -120.81 30.38 149.51
C LYS A 548 -121.34 29.75 150.80
N LEU A 549 -122.14 28.69 150.69
CA LEU A 549 -122.73 28.01 151.86
C LEU A 549 -121.67 27.37 152.76
N THR A 550 -120.62 26.78 152.18
CA THR A 550 -119.51 26.15 152.94
C THR A 550 -118.79 27.18 153.80
N SER A 551 -118.45 28.35 153.25
CA SER A 551 -117.79 29.43 154.02
C SER A 551 -118.62 29.94 155.22
N LEU A 552 -119.95 29.86 155.14
CA LEU A 552 -120.87 30.25 156.21
C LEU A 552 -120.96 29.19 157.33
N ILE A 553 -120.60 27.94 157.04
CA ILE A 553 -120.55 26.84 158.02
C ILE A 553 -119.22 26.89 158.79
N GLU A 554 -118.10 27.11 158.11
CA GLU A 554 -116.78 27.22 158.74
C GLU A 554 -116.71 28.37 159.77
N GLU A 555 -117.33 29.52 159.48
CA GLU A 555 -117.45 30.63 160.44
C GLU A 555 -118.28 30.25 161.68
N LYS A 556 -119.32 29.42 161.53
CA LYS A 556 -120.13 28.91 162.64
C LYS A 556 -119.35 27.90 163.50
N GLU A 557 -118.62 26.98 162.89
CA GLU A 557 -117.85 25.95 163.61
C GLU A 557 -116.69 26.56 164.42
N MET A 558 -116.03 27.59 163.90
CA MET A 558 -115.02 28.36 164.66
C MET A 558 -115.58 29.00 165.93
N VAL A 559 -116.84 29.48 165.92
CA VAL A 559 -117.50 29.98 167.14
C VAL A 559 -117.79 28.84 168.13
N VAL A 560 -118.25 27.68 167.64
CA VAL A 560 -118.49 26.49 168.48
C VAL A 560 -117.20 25.96 169.12
N MET A 561 -116.08 25.95 168.40
CA MET A 561 -114.79 25.50 168.94
C MET A 561 -114.27 26.42 170.05
N ASN A 562 -114.49 27.73 169.96
CA ASN A 562 -114.13 28.66 171.03
C ASN A 562 -114.98 28.46 172.29
N LEU A 563 -116.30 28.24 172.14
CA LEU A 563 -117.20 27.98 173.26
C LEU A 563 -116.88 26.65 174.00
N ARG A 564 -116.42 25.61 173.30
CA ARG A 564 -115.94 24.37 173.93
C ARG A 564 -114.70 24.59 174.80
N LYS A 565 -113.72 25.39 174.35
CA LYS A 565 -112.48 25.63 175.10
C LYS A 565 -112.70 26.37 176.42
N GLU A 566 -113.70 27.25 176.51
CA GLU A 566 -114.07 27.89 177.79
C GLU A 566 -114.77 26.92 178.75
N LEU A 567 -115.49 25.90 178.23
CA LEU A 567 -116.17 24.88 179.04
C LEU A 567 -115.19 23.93 179.73
N ASP A 568 -114.24 23.36 178.97
CA ASP A 568 -113.28 22.35 179.49
C ASP A 568 -112.36 22.93 180.59
N SER A 569 -111.99 24.21 180.47
CA SER A 569 -111.22 24.94 181.49
C SER A 569 -112.03 25.20 182.76
N PHE A 570 -113.35 25.42 182.66
CA PHE A 570 -114.20 25.56 183.85
C PHE A 570 -114.45 24.23 184.55
N GLN A 571 -114.69 23.16 183.79
CA GLN A 571 -114.95 21.84 184.33
C GLN A 571 -113.75 21.30 185.14
N SER A 572 -112.53 21.55 184.67
CA SER A 572 -111.29 21.16 185.36
C SER A 572 -111.14 21.84 186.74
N GLN A 573 -111.60 23.09 186.91
CA GLN A 573 -111.53 23.81 188.21
C GLN A 573 -112.35 23.17 189.34
N HIS A 574 -113.24 22.23 189.03
CA HIS A 574 -114.13 21.61 190.00
C HIS A 574 -113.54 20.35 190.66
N GLU A 575 -112.74 19.55 189.95
CA GLU A 575 -112.31 18.22 190.43
C GLU A 575 -111.12 18.26 191.40
N GLU A 576 -110.17 19.18 191.28
CA GLU A 576 -109.05 19.22 192.24
C GLU A 576 -109.48 19.67 193.65
N LEU A 577 -110.47 20.57 193.71
CA LEU A 577 -111.14 21.01 194.94
C LEU A 577 -111.90 19.88 195.68
N LYS A 578 -112.08 18.74 195.02
CA LYS A 578 -112.80 17.55 195.50
C LYS A 578 -111.87 16.50 196.12
N LEU A 579 -110.56 16.63 195.91
CA LEU A 579 -109.53 15.64 196.28
C LEU A 579 -108.82 15.96 197.59
N SER A 580 -109.08 17.14 198.16
CA SER A 580 -108.77 17.52 199.55
C SER A 580 -109.55 16.73 200.61
N LEU A 581 -110.48 15.85 200.20
CA LEU A 581 -111.62 15.41 201.03
C LEU A 581 -111.75 13.89 201.21
N TYR A 582 -110.75 13.07 200.82
CA TYR A 582 -110.87 11.60 200.90
C TYR A 582 -109.68 10.83 201.51
N GLU A 583 -108.48 11.41 201.64
CA GLU A 583 -107.41 10.77 202.43
C GLU A 583 -107.77 10.68 203.93
N ASP A 584 -108.55 11.66 204.42
CA ASP A 584 -108.91 11.84 205.83
C ASP A 584 -109.77 10.68 206.41
N GLY A 585 -110.54 10.00 205.55
CA GLY A 585 -111.46 8.93 205.99
C GLY A 585 -110.80 7.56 206.22
N VAL A 586 -109.64 7.27 205.61
CA VAL A 586 -109.12 5.90 205.54
C VAL A 586 -108.37 5.46 206.81
N GLN A 587 -107.98 6.39 207.69
CA GLN A 587 -107.42 6.02 209.00
C GLN A 587 -108.46 5.40 209.97
N GLN A 588 -109.76 5.61 209.76
CA GLN A 588 -110.76 5.30 210.80
C GLN A 588 -111.13 3.81 210.94
N GLU A 589 -111.21 3.04 209.84
CA GLU A 589 -111.85 1.71 209.85
C GLU A 589 -110.88 0.50 209.87
N ILE A 590 -109.55 0.71 209.91
CA ILE A 590 -108.60 -0.38 210.19
C ILE A 590 -108.79 -0.94 211.62
N LEU A 591 -109.25 -0.12 212.57
CA LEU A 591 -109.52 -0.55 213.96
C LEU A 591 -110.71 -1.51 214.10
N LYS A 592 -111.71 -1.45 213.21
CA LYS A 592 -112.98 -2.21 213.38
C LYS A 592 -112.92 -3.66 212.93
N LYS A 593 -111.76 -4.14 212.44
CA LYS A 593 -111.58 -5.54 212.02
C LYS A 593 -111.53 -6.54 213.19
N GLN A 594 -111.59 -6.09 214.45
CA GLN A 594 -111.89 -6.95 215.61
C GLN A 594 -113.32 -7.50 215.59
N THR A 595 -114.30 -6.76 215.06
CA THR A 595 -115.73 -6.99 215.34
C THR A 595 -116.36 -8.19 214.62
N SER A 596 -115.64 -8.86 213.72
CA SER A 596 -116.14 -10.06 213.01
C SER A 596 -115.70 -11.39 213.66
N GLN A 597 -114.73 -11.37 214.58
CA GLN A 597 -114.26 -12.56 215.30
C GLN A 597 -115.25 -13.04 216.39
N LEU A 598 -116.48 -12.52 216.42
CA LEU A 598 -117.49 -12.83 217.44
C LEU A 598 -118.92 -13.06 216.92
N LYS A 599 -119.13 -13.39 215.62
CA LYS A 599 -120.47 -13.78 215.15
C LYS A 599 -120.61 -14.87 214.09
N ALA A 600 -119.51 -15.38 213.54
CA ALA A 600 -119.50 -16.75 213.00
C ALA A 600 -119.70 -17.80 214.12
N GLU A 601 -119.56 -17.41 215.40
CA GLU A 601 -119.71 -18.31 216.53
C GLU A 601 -121.16 -18.75 216.81
N LEU A 602 -122.19 -18.22 216.15
CA LEU A 602 -123.55 -18.75 216.34
C LEU A 602 -124.44 -18.63 215.09
N LYS A 603 -124.69 -19.81 214.52
CA LYS A 603 -125.56 -20.14 213.39
C LYS A 603 -125.41 -21.62 212.93
N LYS A 604 -124.28 -22.35 213.03
CA LYS A 604 -122.96 -22.14 213.70
C LYS A 604 -121.68 -22.75 213.04
N LYS A 605 -121.55 -23.93 212.41
CA LYS A 605 -122.44 -24.78 211.58
C LYS A 605 -122.93 -24.06 210.31
N GLU A 606 -122.92 -24.66 209.13
CA GLU A 606 -122.64 -26.06 208.75
C GLU A 606 -121.66 -26.16 207.54
N ASP A 607 -120.75 -25.16 207.43
CA ASP A 607 -119.37 -25.17 206.86
C ASP A 607 -119.01 -24.95 205.34
N MET A 608 -118.21 -23.86 205.12
CA MET A 608 -117.11 -23.54 204.13
C MET A 608 -117.31 -22.74 202.78
N LEU A 609 -116.95 -21.41 202.74
CA LEU A 609 -116.84 -20.42 201.57
C LEU A 609 -116.09 -19.03 201.82
N ILE A 610 -115.81 -18.15 200.80
CA ILE A 610 -115.09 -16.78 200.80
C ILE A 610 -115.33 -15.94 199.46
N ASN A 611 -114.91 -14.70 199.01
CA ASN A 611 -114.12 -13.40 199.27
C ASN A 611 -114.63 -12.25 198.27
N MET A 612 -114.15 -11.01 197.84
CA MET A 612 -113.15 -9.87 198.00
C MET A 612 -113.68 -8.62 197.10
N GLU A 613 -113.20 -7.38 196.76
CA GLU A 613 -112.15 -6.28 196.96
C GLU A 613 -112.75 -4.86 196.45
N LYS A 614 -112.23 -3.68 195.96
CA LYS A 614 -110.97 -2.88 195.60
C LYS A 614 -111.30 -1.32 195.35
N LYS A 615 -110.36 -0.33 195.09
CA LYS A 615 -110.65 1.13 194.72
C LYS A 615 -109.50 2.00 194.02
N THR A 616 -109.72 3.30 193.63
CA THR A 616 -108.84 4.26 192.83
C THR A 616 -109.09 5.82 192.99
N THR A 617 -108.28 6.73 192.34
CA THR A 617 -108.23 8.27 192.34
C THR A 617 -107.66 8.90 191.00
N LYS A 618 -107.29 10.19 190.66
CA LYS A 618 -107.07 11.59 191.24
C LYS A 618 -106.93 12.72 190.09
N ALA A 619 -106.57 14.01 190.36
CA ALA A 619 -106.31 15.26 189.50
C ALA A 619 -107.53 16.13 188.97
N GLY A 620 -107.49 17.39 188.43
CA GLY A 620 -106.49 18.50 188.15
C GLY A 620 -107.11 19.78 187.45
N THR A 621 -106.46 20.98 187.37
CA THR A 621 -107.10 22.37 187.17
C THR A 621 -106.42 23.44 186.23
N ILE A 622 -107.12 24.50 185.68
CA ILE A 622 -106.73 25.98 185.52
C ILE A 622 -107.79 26.90 184.74
N LYS A 623 -107.59 28.26 184.52
CA LYS A 623 -108.61 29.37 184.37
C LYS A 623 -108.45 30.49 183.25
N ALA A 624 -109.56 30.85 182.53
CA ALA A 624 -110.14 32.18 182.05
C ALA A 624 -109.65 33.16 180.90
N THR A 625 -110.67 33.69 180.16
CA THR A 625 -110.95 35.08 179.60
C THR A 625 -110.55 35.62 178.18
N SER A 626 -111.54 35.64 177.25
CA SER A 626 -112.09 36.82 176.51
C SER A 626 -111.56 37.41 175.15
N LYS A 627 -112.55 37.69 174.26
CA LYS A 627 -112.72 38.81 173.26
C LYS A 627 -112.02 38.92 171.87
N SER A 628 -112.89 38.93 170.84
CA SER A 628 -113.01 39.86 169.66
C SER A 628 -112.06 39.90 168.43
N SER A 629 -112.61 39.43 167.29
CA SER A 629 -112.72 40.09 165.95
C SER A 629 -111.51 40.45 165.05
N LYS A 630 -111.56 39.95 163.78
CA LYS A 630 -110.90 40.45 162.53
C LYS A 630 -109.34 40.39 162.49
N PRO A 631 -108.65 40.53 161.32
CA PRO A 631 -109.03 40.38 159.89
C PRO A 631 -108.01 39.57 159.01
N ILE A 632 -108.26 39.46 157.68
CA ILE A 632 -107.30 39.27 156.55
C ILE A 632 -106.42 37.98 156.46
N SER A 633 -106.53 37.21 155.36
CA SER A 633 -105.44 36.94 154.38
C SER A 633 -105.87 36.05 153.17
N ARG A 634 -105.00 35.97 152.14
CA ARG A 634 -105.10 35.28 150.81
C ARG A 634 -105.22 33.74 150.91
N GLY A 635 -105.68 32.98 149.90
CA GLY A 635 -106.09 33.25 148.50
C GLY A 635 -105.61 32.13 147.53
N SER A 636 -106.16 31.85 146.33
CA SER A 636 -107.30 32.45 145.60
C SER A 636 -107.83 31.53 144.47
N LYS A 637 -109.15 31.24 144.45
CA LYS A 637 -110.15 31.31 143.33
C LYS A 637 -109.87 30.74 141.92
N GLU A 638 -110.84 30.41 141.04
CA GLU A 638 -112.25 29.90 140.97
C GLU A 638 -112.59 29.88 139.42
N VAL A 639 -113.36 28.97 138.79
CA VAL A 639 -114.84 28.76 138.79
C VAL A 639 -115.59 30.01 138.22
N VAL A 640 -116.46 29.99 137.18
CA VAL A 640 -117.20 28.88 136.50
C VAL A 640 -117.91 29.26 135.15
N MET A 641 -118.48 28.30 134.39
CA MET A 641 -119.27 28.46 133.13
C MET A 641 -120.84 28.57 133.20
N ASN A 642 -121.42 29.35 132.26
CA ASN A 642 -122.72 29.18 131.50
C ASN A 642 -124.10 29.26 132.24
N LEU A 643 -125.31 29.20 131.61
CA LEU A 643 -125.82 28.43 130.44
C LEU A 643 -127.01 29.02 129.62
N LYS A 644 -127.11 28.60 128.33
CA LYS A 644 -128.30 28.46 127.43
C LYS A 644 -129.13 29.73 127.06
N GLU A 645 -129.88 29.82 125.96
CA GLU A 645 -130.29 28.85 124.91
C GLU A 645 -130.55 29.53 123.54
N LYS A 646 -130.38 28.79 122.43
CA LYS A 646 -131.33 28.58 121.29
C LYS A 646 -130.71 28.64 119.87
N ILE A 647 -131.33 27.89 118.94
CA ILE A 647 -130.85 27.54 117.59
C ILE A 647 -131.65 28.26 116.49
N LYS A 648 -130.97 28.75 115.45
CA LYS A 648 -131.32 28.93 114.00
C LYS A 648 -130.45 30.08 113.43
N PHE A 649 -129.86 30.01 112.24
CA PHE A 649 -130.47 29.70 110.94
C PHE A 649 -129.45 29.06 109.93
N LEU A 650 -129.94 28.65 108.76
CA LEU A 650 -129.20 28.09 107.61
C LEU A 650 -128.20 29.12 107.01
N GLU A 651 -127.05 28.79 106.40
CA GLU A 651 -126.72 27.72 105.43
C GLU A 651 -127.22 28.02 104.00
N ASP A 652 -126.88 29.19 103.42
CA ASP A 652 -127.18 29.50 102.00
C ASP A 652 -126.39 30.71 101.39
N ASP A 653 -125.05 30.73 101.44
CA ASP A 653 -124.25 31.60 100.53
C ASP A 653 -122.85 31.04 100.23
N ASN A 654 -122.71 30.33 99.10
CA ASN A 654 -121.42 29.93 98.55
C ASN A 654 -121.47 29.86 97.01
N LYS A 655 -121.89 30.96 96.36
CA LYS A 655 -122.22 30.95 94.91
C LYS A 655 -121.81 32.20 94.13
N LEU A 656 -120.66 32.82 94.45
CA LEU A 656 -120.24 34.07 93.78
C LEU A 656 -118.74 34.27 93.48
N LYS A 657 -117.86 33.25 93.62
CA LYS A 657 -116.39 33.45 93.49
C LYS A 657 -115.62 32.49 92.57
N GLU A 658 -116.28 31.73 91.70
CA GLU A 658 -115.61 31.03 90.58
C GLU A 658 -115.17 31.98 89.45
N SER A 659 -115.77 33.17 89.33
CA SER A 659 -115.62 34.11 88.21
C SER A 659 -114.23 34.80 88.10
N ALA A 660 -113.19 34.29 88.76
CA ALA A 660 -111.89 34.96 88.93
C ALA A 660 -110.71 34.30 88.20
N LEU A 661 -110.79 33.03 87.77
CA LEU A 661 -109.70 32.37 87.00
C LEU A 661 -109.91 32.40 85.48
N GLU A 662 -111.16 32.33 85.02
CA GLU A 662 -111.55 32.34 83.59
C GLU A 662 -110.98 33.55 82.82
N THR A 663 -110.87 34.70 83.49
CA THR A 663 -110.32 35.95 82.96
C THR A 663 -108.80 35.96 82.84
N SER A 664 -108.08 35.08 83.54
CA SER A 664 -106.61 34.98 83.42
C SER A 664 -106.20 34.26 82.13
N SER A 665 -106.82 33.12 81.83
CA SER A 665 -106.42 32.27 80.70
C SER A 665 -106.64 32.92 79.34
N LYS A 666 -107.67 33.77 79.18
CA LYS A 666 -107.95 34.47 77.91
C LYS A 666 -106.92 35.55 77.57
N ALA A 667 -106.25 36.14 78.57
CA ALA A 667 -105.27 37.20 78.36
C ALA A 667 -103.92 36.69 77.82
N PHE A 668 -103.58 35.42 78.09
CA PHE A 668 -102.32 34.82 77.64
C PHE A 668 -102.38 34.44 76.15
N LEU A 669 -103.48 33.78 75.73
CA LEU A 669 -103.67 33.27 74.37
C LEU A 669 -103.71 34.37 73.28
N MET A 670 -104.04 35.62 73.65
CA MET A 670 -103.96 36.75 72.73
C MET A 670 -102.52 37.18 72.43
N LYS A 671 -101.64 37.21 73.45
CA LYS A 671 -100.23 37.62 73.27
C LYS A 671 -99.43 36.63 72.43
N GLU A 672 -99.78 35.34 72.53
CA GLU A 672 -99.16 34.27 71.75
C GLU A 672 -99.40 34.44 70.24
N LYS A 673 -100.63 34.75 69.82
CA LYS A 673 -100.94 35.01 68.40
C LYS A 673 -100.30 36.28 67.83
N ASP A 674 -100.16 37.31 68.66
CA ASP A 674 -99.57 38.59 68.26
C ASP A 674 -98.07 38.42 67.95
N LEU A 675 -97.35 37.63 68.77
CA LEU A 675 -95.95 37.26 68.52
C LEU A 675 -95.75 36.43 67.26
N VAL A 676 -96.63 35.45 66.99
CA VAL A 676 -96.55 34.62 65.77
C VAL A 676 -96.72 35.47 64.50
N SER A 677 -97.64 36.44 64.52
CA SER A 677 -97.75 37.42 63.42
C SER A 677 -96.48 38.26 63.28
N LYS A 678 -95.88 38.69 64.41
CA LYS A 678 -94.68 39.55 64.42
C LYS A 678 -93.43 38.88 63.85
N ILE A 679 -93.27 37.57 64.06
CA ILE A 679 -92.15 36.80 63.51
C ILE A 679 -92.28 36.65 62.00
N LYS A 680 -93.46 36.29 61.50
CA LYS A 680 -93.72 36.15 60.06
C LYS A 680 -93.55 37.48 59.30
N GLU A 681 -93.91 38.60 59.93
CA GLU A 681 -93.70 39.97 59.43
C GLU A 681 -92.21 40.40 59.40
N LEU A 682 -91.29 39.61 59.98
CA LEU A 682 -89.83 39.79 59.91
C LEU A 682 -89.17 38.83 58.92
N GLU A 683 -89.70 37.61 58.77
CA GLU A 683 -89.27 36.65 57.74
C GLU A 683 -89.54 37.20 56.33
N GLU A 684 -90.72 37.79 56.11
CA GLU A 684 -91.09 38.51 54.86
C GLU A 684 -90.34 39.84 54.64
N ARG A 685 -89.15 40.02 55.25
CA ARG A 685 -88.31 41.24 55.16
C ARG A 685 -86.81 40.99 55.05
N VAL A 686 -86.39 39.75 54.83
CA VAL A 686 -84.99 39.33 54.63
C VAL A 686 -84.72 38.76 53.23
N ASP A 687 -85.79 38.43 52.48
CA ASP A 687 -85.81 38.30 51.01
C ASP A 687 -86.39 39.60 50.38
#